data_AF-A0A9U8E0V0-F1
#
_entry.id   AF-A0A9U8E0V0-F1
#
_cell.length_a   1.000
_cell.length_b   1.000
_cell.length_c   1.000
_cell.angle_alpha   90.00
_cell.angle_beta   90.00
_cell.angle_gamma   90.00
#
_symmetry.space_group_name_H-M   'P 1'
#
loop_
_entity.id
_entity.type
_entity.pdbx_description
1 polymer ?
#
loop_
_entity_poly.entity_id
_entity_poly.type
_entity_poly.pdbx_seq_one_letter_code
_entity_poly.pdbx_strand_id
1 'polypeptide(L)'
;MKQKCVSQLTPSYRYIYCARTTVLKCYFKQGNLYTAIIKFSSIKMKYISIIQIALLVLAAHLAASNPLIKPCGKPADVVFVIDTSTSIREDDFKLLLLPFIQNVVSHFDIGMGQNQTRVGAVTYSTSIRLEFDLKTHDSPDKLRSAIADIMYRNGDTYTDRALKYVSDNMFNSENGGREGVTHVIIVLTDGRSTSHHRTVKEAAVAREKGAAIFAIGVGDADDKELAQIASEPASQFKFKVNDFAALDSIKVELALKTCEVFLPTVATTPTTATTTQASPKEECGGKPGDIFFILDSSSSIWEQDFSRRMVGFVRDVVSNFDISPQLTRVGVMTFSDSPKLIINLDSYDNKRELLNAITPSVVKYTLGGTNTARALRDVRKFGFGPAQRDGAIKIAVVITDGHSWNEKETQKQANLLRKSDVIVFAIGVGKSAKYDELETIASSPREEFVFSMDDFSALSRLRDLLAIKACGYQHDQKEQPVCGSGAIEMTFAFDANTMTIQDKYRIFDQIKTVTERLEYVGGNIQFGVTSGKCAESIDIPMSPREDIIKKLQQIKKKIKPTMHKIVKQWKVKNVNLQTESSASELENVLSENPAHPRKALVLLLNHHHTPEFDDLVEEVQDLNKKGVDVFVLLDKTVPSSYVDSWQALLGKRRVLSHIDPEQDYSGYIMELLCAL
;
A
#
# COMPACT_ATOMS: atom_id res chain seq x y z
N MET A 1 -34.86 34.35 -48.22
CA MET A 1 -36.21 34.94 -48.08
C MET A 1 -37.27 33.91 -48.42
N LYS A 2 -38.46 34.02 -47.81
CA LYS A 2 -39.78 33.45 -48.20
C LYS A 2 -39.88 31.95 -48.55
N GLN A 3 -40.74 31.26 -47.80
CA GLN A 3 -41.36 29.99 -48.19
C GLN A 3 -42.28 30.17 -49.41
N LYS A 4 -42.55 29.08 -50.13
CA LYS A 4 -43.93 28.66 -50.42
C LYS A 4 -43.97 27.18 -50.80
N CYS A 5 -44.77 26.39 -50.10
CA CYS A 5 -45.16 25.05 -50.51
C CYS A 5 -46.53 25.12 -51.18
N VAL A 6 -46.65 24.54 -52.38
CA VAL A 6 -47.89 23.90 -52.86
C VAL A 6 -47.45 22.59 -53.54
N SER A 7 -48.27 21.55 -53.42
CA SER A 7 -47.99 20.19 -53.89
C SER A 7 -48.34 20.00 -55.37
N GLN A 8 -47.64 19.08 -56.03
CA GLN A 8 -48.23 17.78 -56.41
C GLN A 8 -47.16 16.76 -56.85
N LEU A 9 -47.21 15.59 -56.19
CA LEU A 9 -46.93 14.22 -56.67
C LEU A 9 -46.13 14.08 -57.98
N THR A 10 -44.99 13.37 -58.02
CA THR A 10 -44.85 11.95 -57.61
C THR A 10 -43.65 11.66 -56.68
N PRO A 11 -43.78 10.79 -55.65
CA PRO A 11 -42.71 10.58 -54.67
C PRO A 11 -41.88 9.30 -54.91
N SER A 12 -40.56 9.48 -55.06
CA SER A 12 -39.56 8.42 -54.85
C SER A 12 -38.31 9.01 -54.18
N TYR A 13 -37.82 8.35 -53.12
CA TYR A 13 -36.72 8.73 -52.23
C TYR A 13 -36.93 9.90 -51.25
N ARG A 14 -36.77 9.57 -49.95
CA ARG A 14 -36.04 10.38 -48.97
C ARG A 14 -35.13 9.43 -48.17
N TYR A 15 -33.92 9.89 -47.86
CA TYR A 15 -32.96 9.21 -46.98
C TYR A 15 -32.85 9.95 -45.65
N ILE A 16 -32.38 9.27 -44.59
CA ILE A 16 -31.17 9.64 -43.82
C ILE A 16 -30.82 8.52 -42.80
N TYR A 17 -29.58 8.01 -42.92
CA TYR A 17 -28.60 7.52 -41.91
C TYR A 17 -29.05 7.21 -40.46
N CYS A 18 -28.57 6.18 -39.75
CA CYS A 18 -27.68 5.02 -40.05
C CYS A 18 -27.85 4.00 -38.86
N ALA A 19 -27.00 3.06 -38.40
CA ALA A 19 -25.68 2.41 -38.65
C ALA A 19 -25.59 1.18 -37.69
N ARG A 20 -24.70 0.17 -37.75
CA ARG A 20 -23.74 -0.40 -38.73
C ARG A 20 -23.32 -1.80 -38.22
N THR A 21 -23.73 -2.91 -38.84
CA THR A 21 -23.24 -4.27 -38.47
C THR A 21 -23.39 -5.29 -39.62
N THR A 22 -22.28 -5.73 -40.23
CA THR A 22 -22.20 -7.03 -40.95
C THR A 22 -20.74 -7.46 -41.11
N VAL A 23 -20.49 -8.77 -41.17
CA VAL A 23 -19.17 -9.41 -41.36
C VAL A 23 -19.31 -10.44 -42.49
N LEU A 24 -18.33 -10.55 -43.41
CA LEU A 24 -17.83 -11.84 -43.95
C LEU A 24 -16.61 -11.70 -44.90
N LYS A 25 -15.62 -12.60 -44.70
CA LYS A 25 -14.80 -13.42 -45.65
C LYS A 25 -14.86 -13.10 -47.16
N CYS A 26 -13.80 -13.22 -47.99
CA CYS A 26 -12.37 -13.66 -47.91
C CYS A 26 -11.64 -13.21 -49.24
N TYR A 27 -10.50 -13.68 -49.81
CA TYR A 27 -9.54 -14.81 -49.63
C TYR A 27 -8.24 -14.61 -50.49
N PHE A 28 -7.08 -15.15 -50.07
CA PHE A 28 -5.89 -15.58 -50.91
C PHE A 28 -5.11 -14.50 -51.75
N LYS A 29 -3.80 -14.59 -52.11
CA LYS A 29 -2.70 -15.58 -51.91
C LYS A 29 -1.28 -14.94 -52.12
N GLN A 30 -0.23 -15.51 -51.50
CA GLN A 30 1.21 -15.51 -51.89
C GLN A 30 2.04 -14.20 -51.94
N GLY A 31 3.28 -14.24 -51.41
CA GLY A 31 4.36 -13.24 -51.63
C GLY A 31 5.38 -13.17 -50.49
N ASN A 32 6.68 -13.18 -50.79
CA ASN A 32 7.78 -13.12 -49.80
C ASN A 32 8.41 -11.72 -49.70
N LEU A 33 9.31 -11.54 -48.72
CA LEU A 33 10.25 -10.42 -48.54
C LEU A 33 10.73 -9.76 -49.86
N TYR A 34 10.85 -8.43 -49.86
CA TYR A 34 12.16 -7.77 -50.08
C TYR A 34 12.14 -6.29 -49.65
N THR A 35 13.33 -5.75 -49.37
CA THR A 35 13.60 -4.37 -48.92
C THR A 35 13.28 -3.33 -50.00
N ALA A 36 12.59 -2.24 -49.66
CA ALA A 36 12.29 -1.15 -50.60
C ALA A 36 12.57 0.23 -49.98
N ILE A 37 13.69 0.85 -50.37
CA ILE A 37 14.02 2.25 -50.05
C ILE A 37 13.32 3.17 -51.05
N ILE A 38 12.40 4.01 -50.57
CA ILE A 38 11.73 5.06 -51.37
C ILE A 38 11.81 6.37 -50.55
N LYS A 39 12.91 7.13 -50.66
CA LYS A 39 13.09 8.23 -51.64
C LYS A 39 11.82 9.08 -51.87
N PHE A 40 11.75 10.22 -51.19
CA PHE A 40 10.82 11.30 -51.53
C PHE A 40 11.04 11.79 -52.98
N SER A 41 9.95 11.89 -53.75
CA SER A 41 9.90 12.73 -54.95
C SER A 41 8.47 13.22 -55.25
N SER A 42 8.36 14.47 -55.69
CA SER A 42 7.21 15.15 -56.30
C SER A 42 5.78 14.71 -55.93
N ILE A 43 5.31 15.23 -54.80
CA ILE A 43 3.98 15.85 -54.60
C ILE A 43 2.87 15.46 -55.61
N LYS A 44 1.98 14.57 -55.15
CA LYS A 44 0.53 14.73 -55.38
C LYS A 44 -0.21 14.67 -54.05
N MET A 45 -0.20 15.78 -53.31
CA MET A 45 -1.08 15.96 -52.16
C MET A 45 -2.56 15.92 -52.60
N LYS A 46 -3.26 14.83 -52.30
CA LYS A 46 -4.72 14.80 -52.10
C LYS A 46 -5.12 13.48 -51.44
N TYR A 47 -5.81 13.59 -50.30
CA TYR A 47 -6.43 12.48 -49.56
C TYR A 47 -5.48 11.38 -49.02
N ILE A 48 -4.50 11.77 -48.20
CA ILE A 48 -4.30 10.99 -46.97
C ILE A 48 -5.57 11.20 -46.14
N SER A 49 -6.26 10.13 -45.77
CA SER A 49 -7.52 10.27 -45.02
C SER A 49 -7.25 10.85 -43.64
N ILE A 50 -8.16 11.68 -43.12
CA ILE A 50 -8.11 12.17 -41.72
C ILE A 50 -8.00 10.98 -40.76
N ILE A 51 -8.60 9.83 -41.11
CA ILE A 51 -8.51 8.58 -40.34
C ILE A 51 -7.09 8.00 -40.32
N GLN A 52 -6.29 8.14 -41.39
CA GLN A 52 -4.89 7.69 -41.40
C GLN A 52 -3.98 8.65 -40.65
N ILE A 53 -4.21 9.96 -40.73
CA ILE A 53 -3.48 10.95 -39.91
C ILE A 53 -3.84 10.73 -38.44
N ALA A 54 -5.12 10.54 -38.12
CA ALA A 54 -5.57 10.22 -36.77
C ALA A 54 -5.01 8.88 -36.28
N LEU A 55 -4.93 7.83 -37.10
CA LEU A 55 -4.30 6.56 -36.72
C LEU A 55 -2.79 6.69 -36.49
N LEU A 56 -2.08 7.50 -37.29
CA LEU A 56 -0.65 7.77 -37.09
C LEU A 56 -0.40 8.66 -35.87
N VAL A 57 -1.23 9.67 -35.63
CA VAL A 57 -1.16 10.53 -34.44
C VAL A 57 -1.58 9.78 -33.18
N LEU A 58 -2.56 8.86 -33.27
CA LEU A 58 -2.98 8.00 -32.17
C LEU A 58 -1.94 6.91 -31.89
N ALA A 59 -1.33 6.29 -32.92
CA ALA A 59 -0.22 5.37 -32.75
C ALA A 59 1.03 6.08 -32.17
N ALA A 60 1.31 7.31 -32.59
CA ALA A 60 2.36 8.13 -32.01
C ALA A 60 2.03 8.57 -30.56
N HIS A 61 0.77 8.89 -30.25
CA HIS A 61 0.34 9.14 -28.87
C HIS A 61 0.45 7.89 -28.02
N LEU A 62 0.00 6.72 -28.48
CA LEU A 62 0.11 5.45 -27.77
C LEU A 62 1.58 5.03 -27.56
N ALA A 63 2.45 5.29 -28.54
CA ALA A 63 3.90 5.07 -28.40
C ALA A 63 4.57 6.10 -27.47
N ALA A 64 4.04 7.32 -27.36
CA ALA A 64 4.50 8.37 -26.44
C ALA A 64 3.78 8.37 -25.08
N SER A 65 2.74 7.54 -24.90
CA SER A 65 1.97 7.39 -23.67
C SER A 65 2.24 6.07 -22.94
N ASN A 66 3.23 5.29 -23.39
CA ASN A 66 4.11 4.66 -22.41
C ASN A 66 4.88 5.79 -21.74
N PRO A 67 4.64 6.13 -20.46
CA PRO A 67 5.61 6.94 -19.73
C PRO A 67 6.95 6.21 -19.82
N LEU A 68 8.03 6.96 -20.08
CA LEU A 68 9.39 6.45 -19.90
C LEU A 68 9.64 6.29 -18.40
N ILE A 69 9.08 5.22 -17.83
CA ILE A 69 9.51 4.66 -16.56
C ILE A 69 10.96 4.27 -16.79
N LYS A 70 11.86 5.14 -16.35
CA LYS A 70 13.31 4.93 -16.42
C LYS A 70 13.59 3.58 -15.72
N PRO A 71 14.32 2.65 -16.37
CA PRO A 71 14.62 1.35 -15.78
C PRO A 71 15.12 1.49 -14.34
N CYS A 72 14.46 0.79 -13.42
CA CYS A 72 14.59 1.11 -12.00
C CYS A 72 15.96 0.68 -11.44
N GLY A 73 16.52 1.54 -10.58
CA GLY A 73 17.96 1.75 -10.55
C GLY A 73 18.72 1.13 -9.38
N LYS A 74 19.06 -0.15 -9.50
CA LYS A 74 20.28 -0.82 -8.97
C LYS A 74 20.41 -2.20 -9.62
N PRO A 75 21.63 -2.75 -9.79
CA PRO A 75 21.77 -4.12 -10.29
C PRO A 75 21.11 -5.11 -9.33
N ALA A 76 20.36 -6.06 -9.90
CA ALA A 76 19.83 -7.22 -9.19
C ALA A 76 20.07 -8.51 -9.99
N ASP A 77 20.09 -9.63 -9.29
CA ASP A 77 20.04 -10.97 -9.86
C ASP A 77 18.67 -11.56 -9.51
N VAL A 78 17.77 -11.66 -10.50
CA VAL A 78 16.35 -12.00 -10.29
C VAL A 78 16.05 -13.38 -10.85
N VAL A 79 15.42 -14.25 -10.07
CA VAL A 79 15.02 -15.60 -10.51
C VAL A 79 13.52 -15.78 -10.34
N PHE A 80 12.82 -15.99 -11.46
CA PHE A 80 11.41 -16.37 -11.44
C PHE A 80 11.28 -17.87 -11.14
N VAL A 81 10.43 -18.19 -10.16
CA VAL A 81 10.11 -19.54 -9.70
C VAL A 81 8.65 -19.80 -10.02
N ILE A 82 8.45 -20.47 -11.14
CA ILE A 82 7.19 -20.48 -11.88
C ILE A 82 6.49 -21.82 -11.67
N ASP A 83 5.35 -21.79 -11.00
CA ASP A 83 4.49 -22.96 -10.88
C ASP A 83 3.90 -23.34 -12.25
N THR A 84 3.89 -24.64 -12.55
CA THR A 84 3.28 -25.23 -13.73
C THR A 84 2.34 -26.40 -13.38
N SER A 85 1.96 -26.53 -12.10
CA SER A 85 1.15 -27.64 -11.59
C SER A 85 -0.27 -27.71 -12.15
N THR A 86 -0.97 -28.81 -11.86
CA THR A 86 -2.23 -29.19 -12.54
C THR A 86 -3.42 -28.30 -12.17
N SER A 87 -3.32 -27.48 -11.13
CA SER A 87 -4.31 -26.45 -10.78
C SER A 87 -4.33 -25.30 -11.80
N ILE A 88 -3.16 -24.91 -12.30
CA ILE A 88 -2.97 -23.86 -13.31
C ILE A 88 -3.45 -24.37 -14.68
N ARG A 89 -4.32 -23.60 -15.34
CA ARG A 89 -4.75 -23.91 -16.72
C ARG A 89 -3.66 -23.51 -17.71
N GLU A 90 -3.42 -24.33 -18.72
CA GLU A 90 -2.42 -24.05 -19.77
C GLU A 90 -2.68 -22.74 -20.53
N ASP A 91 -3.96 -22.38 -20.73
CA ASP A 91 -4.36 -21.10 -21.30
C ASP A 91 -3.95 -19.92 -20.40
N ASP A 92 -4.25 -19.99 -19.09
CA ASP A 92 -3.94 -18.93 -18.13
C ASP A 92 -2.42 -18.76 -17.96
N PHE A 93 -1.69 -19.88 -17.97
CA PHE A 93 -0.23 -19.89 -17.99
C PHE A 93 0.32 -19.11 -19.19
N LYS A 94 -0.10 -19.47 -20.41
CA LYS A 94 0.45 -18.93 -21.66
C LYS A 94 -0.04 -17.52 -21.99
N LEU A 95 -1.30 -17.20 -21.67
CA LEU A 95 -1.96 -15.96 -22.09
C LEU A 95 -1.91 -14.87 -21.02
N LEU A 96 -1.65 -15.21 -19.75
CA LEU A 96 -1.70 -14.26 -18.64
C LEU A 96 -0.40 -14.28 -17.81
N LEU A 97 0.07 -15.45 -17.35
CA LEU A 97 1.27 -15.53 -16.50
C LEU A 97 2.58 -15.22 -17.26
N LEU A 98 2.81 -15.80 -18.45
CA LEU A 98 4.04 -15.48 -19.21
C LEU A 98 4.08 -14.00 -19.68
N PRO A 99 2.98 -13.39 -20.18
CA PRO A 99 2.93 -11.95 -20.46
C PRO A 99 3.12 -11.07 -19.22
N PHE A 100 2.63 -11.49 -18.05
CA PHE A 100 2.89 -10.82 -16.78
C PHE A 100 4.41 -10.78 -16.46
N ILE A 101 5.10 -11.92 -16.54
CA ILE A 101 6.56 -11.98 -16.33
C ILE A 101 7.29 -11.08 -17.34
N GLN A 102 6.90 -11.13 -18.64
CA GLN A 102 7.46 -10.23 -19.66
C GLN A 102 7.27 -8.74 -19.33
N ASN A 103 6.16 -8.37 -18.70
CA ASN A 103 5.91 -6.99 -18.30
C ASN A 103 6.78 -6.58 -17.10
N VAL A 104 6.88 -7.41 -16.07
CA VAL A 104 7.76 -7.16 -14.91
C VAL A 104 9.20 -6.93 -15.37
N VAL A 105 9.77 -7.83 -16.19
CA VAL A 105 11.18 -7.68 -16.66
C VAL A 105 11.40 -6.50 -17.60
N SER A 106 10.34 -5.94 -18.22
CA SER A 106 10.45 -4.77 -19.09
C SER A 106 10.76 -3.46 -18.35
N HIS A 107 10.67 -3.45 -17.02
CA HIS A 107 11.01 -2.32 -16.16
C HIS A 107 12.47 -2.36 -15.65
N PHE A 108 13.22 -3.44 -15.92
CA PHE A 108 14.60 -3.61 -15.47
C PHE A 108 15.61 -3.22 -16.57
N ASP A 109 16.78 -2.72 -16.17
CA ASP A 109 17.93 -2.53 -17.08
C ASP A 109 18.59 -3.89 -17.35
N ILE A 110 18.02 -4.68 -18.27
CA ILE A 110 18.48 -6.04 -18.57
C ILE A 110 19.81 -6.01 -19.33
N GLY A 111 20.84 -6.67 -18.76
CA GLY A 111 22.06 -6.95 -19.48
C GLY A 111 23.18 -7.54 -18.62
N MET A 112 24.31 -7.85 -19.26
CA MET A 112 25.43 -8.54 -18.62
C MET A 112 26.39 -7.61 -17.86
N GLY A 113 26.28 -6.29 -18.02
CA GLY A 113 27.13 -5.31 -17.35
C GLY A 113 27.00 -5.34 -15.83
N GLN A 114 28.05 -4.94 -15.11
CA GLN A 114 28.10 -5.07 -13.64
C GLN A 114 26.98 -4.30 -12.92
N ASN A 115 26.51 -3.20 -13.52
CA ASN A 115 25.44 -2.34 -12.97
C ASN A 115 24.04 -2.67 -13.53
N GLN A 116 23.91 -3.68 -14.39
CA GLN A 116 22.64 -4.10 -15.00
C GLN A 116 21.99 -5.25 -14.23
N THR A 117 20.73 -5.53 -14.51
CA THR A 117 19.96 -6.63 -13.92
C THR A 117 20.04 -7.89 -14.77
N ARG A 118 20.20 -9.03 -14.10
CA ARG A 118 20.24 -10.38 -14.71
C ARG A 118 18.98 -11.14 -14.31
N VAL A 119 18.44 -11.95 -15.22
CA VAL A 119 17.19 -12.68 -15.00
C VAL A 119 17.32 -14.15 -15.40
N GLY A 120 16.99 -15.04 -14.46
CA GLY A 120 16.85 -16.49 -14.66
C GLY A 120 15.41 -16.96 -14.47
N ALA A 121 15.08 -18.15 -14.95
CA ALA A 121 13.76 -18.75 -14.77
C ALA A 121 13.84 -20.26 -14.52
N VAL A 122 13.06 -20.71 -13.53
CA VAL A 122 12.90 -22.12 -13.15
C VAL A 122 11.41 -22.43 -13.10
N THR A 123 10.96 -23.43 -13.85
CA THR A 123 9.61 -23.99 -13.72
C THR A 123 9.57 -25.12 -12.70
N TYR A 124 8.43 -25.29 -12.03
CA TYR A 124 8.21 -26.41 -11.11
C TYR A 124 6.80 -26.99 -11.16
N SER A 125 6.72 -28.31 -11.02
CA SER A 125 5.51 -29.03 -10.61
C SER A 125 5.89 -30.26 -9.78
N THR A 126 5.64 -31.48 -10.28
CA THR A 126 6.18 -32.73 -9.70
C THR A 126 7.72 -32.75 -9.75
N SER A 127 8.31 -32.11 -10.77
CA SER A 127 9.75 -31.97 -10.98
C SER A 127 10.16 -30.49 -11.13
N ILE A 128 11.46 -30.22 -10.99
CA ILE A 128 12.05 -28.89 -11.19
C ILE A 128 12.75 -28.86 -12.56
N ARG A 129 12.60 -27.75 -13.30
CA ARG A 129 13.29 -27.55 -14.57
C ARG A 129 13.84 -26.13 -14.68
N LEU A 130 15.15 -26.03 -14.89
CA LEU A 130 15.79 -24.81 -15.35
C LEU A 130 15.34 -24.52 -16.79
N GLU A 131 14.78 -23.34 -17.03
CA GLU A 131 14.50 -22.84 -18.38
C GLU A 131 15.70 -22.04 -18.89
N PHE A 132 16.25 -21.13 -18.07
CA PHE A 132 17.49 -20.39 -18.33
C PHE A 132 18.11 -19.81 -17.05
N ASP A 133 19.42 -19.62 -17.04
CA ASP A 133 20.19 -19.06 -15.92
C ASP A 133 20.41 -17.54 -16.02
N LEU A 134 21.05 -16.93 -15.01
CA LEU A 134 21.28 -15.48 -14.93
C LEU A 134 22.25 -14.93 -16.00
N LYS A 135 22.98 -15.79 -16.71
CA LYS A 135 23.95 -15.41 -17.77
C LYS A 135 23.47 -15.76 -19.18
N THR A 136 22.32 -16.43 -19.34
CA THR A 136 21.84 -16.95 -20.63
C THR A 136 21.32 -15.84 -21.55
N HIS A 137 20.67 -14.80 -21.01
CA HIS A 137 20.04 -13.73 -21.80
C HIS A 137 20.61 -12.35 -21.48
N ASP A 138 21.32 -11.78 -22.45
CA ASP A 138 22.08 -10.53 -22.35
C ASP A 138 21.30 -9.26 -22.70
N SER A 139 20.02 -9.37 -23.05
CA SER A 139 19.24 -8.28 -23.65
C SER A 139 17.72 -8.49 -23.49
N PRO A 140 16.92 -7.40 -23.39
CA PRO A 140 15.48 -7.48 -23.16
C PRO A 140 14.72 -8.35 -24.16
N ASP A 141 15.03 -8.25 -25.46
CA ASP A 141 14.29 -8.96 -26.51
C ASP A 141 14.55 -10.48 -26.47
N LYS A 142 15.79 -10.90 -26.19
CA LYS A 142 16.11 -12.33 -26.02
C LYS A 142 15.43 -12.89 -24.78
N LEU A 143 15.49 -12.16 -23.66
CA LEU A 143 14.85 -12.57 -22.40
C LEU A 143 13.33 -12.70 -22.57
N ARG A 144 12.67 -11.70 -23.18
CA ARG A 144 11.22 -11.76 -23.45
C ARG A 144 10.84 -12.91 -24.38
N SER A 145 11.64 -13.19 -25.40
CA SER A 145 11.43 -14.33 -26.31
C SER A 145 11.53 -15.65 -25.54
N ALA A 146 12.58 -15.83 -24.74
CA ALA A 146 12.75 -17.03 -23.91
C ALA A 146 11.63 -17.23 -22.88
N ILE A 147 11.10 -16.15 -22.29
CA ILE A 147 9.91 -16.21 -21.43
C ILE A 147 8.67 -16.68 -22.20
N ALA A 148 8.50 -16.30 -23.47
CA ALA A 148 7.37 -16.74 -24.30
C ALA A 148 7.43 -18.25 -24.65
N ASP A 149 8.64 -18.80 -24.77
CA ASP A 149 8.88 -20.20 -25.14
C ASP A 149 8.83 -21.18 -23.93
N ILE A 150 8.59 -20.68 -22.71
CA ILE A 150 8.46 -21.53 -21.51
C ILE A 150 7.25 -22.46 -21.66
N MET A 151 7.48 -23.76 -21.45
CA MET A 151 6.46 -24.79 -21.59
C MET A 151 5.73 -25.05 -20.28
N TYR A 152 4.39 -25.01 -20.31
CA TYR A 152 3.53 -25.53 -19.24
C TYR A 152 3.75 -27.04 -19.04
N ARG A 153 3.77 -27.49 -17.78
CA ARG A 153 4.15 -28.86 -17.35
C ARG A 153 3.39 -29.28 -16.09
N ASN A 154 2.19 -29.83 -16.30
CA ASN A 154 1.33 -30.35 -15.24
C ASN A 154 2.03 -31.31 -14.27
N GLY A 155 1.48 -31.40 -13.06
CA GLY A 155 2.02 -32.17 -11.94
C GLY A 155 1.48 -31.69 -10.59
N ASP A 156 2.19 -32.08 -9.52
CA ASP A 156 1.98 -31.63 -8.14
C ASP A 156 2.63 -30.24 -7.89
N THR A 157 2.57 -29.72 -6.67
CA THR A 157 3.01 -28.37 -6.31
C THR A 157 4.16 -28.40 -5.30
N TYR A 158 5.37 -28.79 -5.73
CA TYR A 158 6.55 -28.88 -4.84
C TYR A 158 7.37 -27.58 -4.78
N THR A 159 6.75 -26.52 -4.26
CA THR A 159 7.40 -25.21 -4.04
C THR A 159 8.63 -25.32 -3.13
N ASP A 160 8.67 -26.30 -2.21
CA ASP A 160 9.83 -26.60 -1.36
C ASP A 160 11.08 -27.00 -2.17
N ARG A 161 10.90 -27.85 -3.18
CA ARG A 161 11.99 -28.29 -4.08
C ARG A 161 12.45 -27.13 -4.97
N ALA A 162 11.54 -26.27 -5.40
CA ALA A 162 11.84 -25.15 -6.29
C ALA A 162 12.68 -24.07 -5.57
N LEU A 163 12.24 -23.64 -4.38
CA LEU A 163 12.98 -22.74 -3.51
C LEU A 163 14.37 -23.29 -3.18
N LYS A 164 14.46 -24.58 -2.84
CA LYS A 164 15.74 -25.24 -2.58
C LYS A 164 16.67 -25.21 -3.80
N TYR A 165 16.17 -25.58 -4.98
CA TYR A 165 16.96 -25.59 -6.21
C TYR A 165 17.53 -24.20 -6.54
N VAL A 166 16.71 -23.15 -6.45
CA VAL A 166 17.16 -21.77 -6.69
C VAL A 166 18.19 -21.33 -5.65
N SER A 167 17.92 -21.58 -4.38
CA SER A 167 18.80 -21.28 -3.24
C SER A 167 20.17 -21.96 -3.34
N ASP A 168 20.24 -23.19 -3.86
CA ASP A 168 21.49 -23.96 -3.95
C ASP A 168 22.26 -23.75 -5.27
N ASN A 169 21.60 -23.34 -6.36
CA ASN A 169 22.21 -23.34 -7.70
C ASN A 169 22.22 -21.97 -8.40
N MET A 170 21.13 -21.20 -8.36
CA MET A 170 20.94 -20.11 -9.34
C MET A 170 21.81 -18.89 -9.05
N PHE A 171 22.04 -18.56 -7.78
CA PHE A 171 22.83 -17.38 -7.38
C PHE A 171 24.34 -17.63 -7.30
N ASN A 172 24.82 -18.81 -7.73
CA ASN A 172 26.26 -19.07 -7.80
C ASN A 172 26.88 -18.38 -9.04
N SER A 173 28.20 -18.16 -9.00
CA SER A 173 28.93 -17.49 -10.09
C SER A 173 28.96 -18.30 -11.38
N GLU A 174 28.86 -19.63 -11.30
CA GLU A 174 28.78 -20.51 -12.48
C GLU A 174 27.52 -20.25 -13.30
N ASN A 175 26.37 -20.02 -12.64
CA ASN A 175 25.08 -19.74 -13.26
C ASN A 175 24.79 -18.24 -13.47
N GLY A 176 25.76 -17.37 -13.14
CA GLY A 176 25.72 -15.94 -13.45
C GLY A 176 25.38 -15.01 -12.28
N GLY A 177 25.23 -15.53 -11.05
CA GLY A 177 25.06 -14.72 -9.84
C GLY A 177 26.31 -13.93 -9.48
N ARG A 178 26.13 -12.80 -8.79
CA ARG A 178 27.19 -11.83 -8.46
C ARG A 178 27.25 -11.56 -6.96
N GLU A 179 28.43 -11.79 -6.37
CA GLU A 179 28.71 -11.37 -5.00
C GLU A 179 28.53 -9.84 -4.87
N GLY A 180 27.86 -9.38 -3.81
CA GLY A 180 27.57 -7.96 -3.57
C GLY A 180 26.38 -7.38 -4.36
N VAL A 181 25.65 -8.17 -5.15
CA VAL A 181 24.43 -7.77 -5.86
C VAL A 181 23.20 -8.39 -5.17
N THR A 182 22.09 -7.65 -5.11
CA THR A 182 20.85 -8.16 -4.48
C THR A 182 20.32 -9.38 -5.24
N HIS A 183 20.21 -10.51 -4.55
CA HIS A 183 19.55 -11.71 -5.05
C HIS A 183 18.05 -11.66 -4.76
N VAL A 184 17.22 -11.90 -5.77
CA VAL A 184 15.75 -11.86 -5.67
C VAL A 184 15.14 -13.13 -6.25
N ILE A 185 14.24 -13.75 -5.49
CA ILE A 185 13.39 -14.88 -5.91
C ILE A 185 11.96 -14.34 -6.08
N ILE A 186 11.33 -14.61 -7.21
CA ILE A 186 9.93 -14.24 -7.48
C ILE A 186 9.13 -15.53 -7.66
N VAL A 187 8.46 -15.98 -6.59
CA VAL A 187 7.63 -17.19 -6.58
C VAL A 187 6.23 -16.86 -7.08
N LEU A 188 5.76 -17.59 -8.08
CA LEU A 188 4.42 -17.49 -8.66
C LEU A 188 3.71 -18.83 -8.48
N THR A 189 2.60 -18.89 -7.76
CA THR A 189 1.83 -20.12 -7.48
C THR A 189 0.32 -19.85 -7.34
N ASP A 190 -0.53 -20.82 -7.65
CA ASP A 190 -1.99 -20.73 -7.50
C ASP A 190 -2.60 -21.59 -6.39
N GLY A 191 -1.76 -22.40 -5.72
CA GLY A 191 -2.21 -23.43 -4.80
C GLY A 191 -1.48 -23.44 -3.45
N ARG A 192 -1.83 -24.44 -2.63
CA ARG A 192 -1.01 -24.82 -1.46
C ARG A 192 0.12 -25.74 -1.91
N SER A 193 1.30 -25.55 -1.34
CA SER A 193 2.40 -26.48 -1.54
C SER A 193 2.03 -27.88 -1.04
N THR A 194 2.38 -28.89 -1.82
CA THR A 194 2.26 -30.31 -1.45
C THR A 194 3.09 -30.66 -0.20
N SER A 195 3.95 -29.75 0.29
CA SER A 195 4.67 -29.91 1.57
C SER A 195 4.96 -28.57 2.25
N HIS A 196 3.90 -27.90 2.69
CA HIS A 196 3.92 -26.63 3.43
C HIS A 196 5.10 -26.43 4.41
N HIS A 197 5.24 -27.29 5.43
CA HIS A 197 6.32 -27.15 6.43
C HIS A 197 7.74 -27.16 5.81
N ARG A 198 7.97 -27.91 4.73
CA ARG A 198 9.28 -27.87 4.03
C ARG A 198 9.42 -26.59 3.21
N THR A 199 8.33 -26.09 2.63
CA THR A 199 8.32 -24.85 1.84
C THR A 199 8.70 -23.64 2.69
N VAL A 200 8.09 -23.50 3.87
CA VAL A 200 8.45 -22.46 4.86
C VAL A 200 9.92 -22.56 5.29
N LYS A 201 10.44 -23.79 5.47
CA LYS A 201 11.84 -24.03 5.83
C LYS A 201 12.81 -23.65 4.71
N GLU A 202 12.60 -24.11 3.48
CA GLU A 202 13.53 -23.81 2.38
C GLU A 202 13.41 -22.33 1.93
N ALA A 203 12.26 -21.68 2.13
CA ALA A 203 12.12 -20.22 2.05
C ALA A 203 12.98 -19.50 3.10
N ALA A 204 12.95 -19.96 4.35
CA ALA A 204 13.81 -19.41 5.40
C ALA A 204 15.31 -19.57 5.05
N VAL A 205 15.73 -20.75 4.59
CA VAL A 205 17.12 -21.00 4.14
C VAL A 205 17.53 -20.08 2.98
N ALA A 206 16.63 -19.81 2.03
CA ALA A 206 16.90 -18.88 0.94
C ALA A 206 17.05 -17.43 1.44
N ARG A 207 16.24 -16.99 2.41
CA ARG A 207 16.38 -15.68 3.06
C ARG A 207 17.66 -15.58 3.90
N GLU A 208 18.02 -16.64 4.61
CA GLU A 208 19.27 -16.74 5.40
C GLU A 208 20.53 -16.65 4.52
N LYS A 209 20.49 -17.14 3.27
CA LYS A 209 21.55 -16.93 2.27
C LYS A 209 21.56 -15.52 1.67
N GLY A 210 20.69 -14.60 2.10
CA GLY A 210 20.64 -13.23 1.59
C GLY A 210 19.90 -13.06 0.26
N ALA A 211 18.88 -13.87 -0.02
CA ALA A 211 17.95 -13.64 -1.13
C ALA A 211 16.59 -13.10 -0.63
N ALA A 212 16.05 -12.07 -1.28
CA ALA A 212 14.70 -11.60 -1.02
C ALA A 212 13.69 -12.48 -1.76
N ILE A 213 12.55 -12.78 -1.14
CA ILE A 213 11.52 -13.61 -1.77
C ILE A 213 10.24 -12.79 -1.92
N PHE A 214 9.84 -12.53 -3.17
CA PHE A 214 8.48 -12.12 -3.47
C PHE A 214 7.61 -13.37 -3.62
N ALA A 215 6.47 -13.41 -2.95
CA ALA A 215 5.50 -14.50 -3.04
C ALA A 215 4.21 -13.98 -3.67
N ILE A 216 3.94 -14.39 -4.91
CA ILE A 216 2.76 -14.01 -5.69
C ILE A 216 1.81 -15.21 -5.71
N GLY A 217 0.72 -15.09 -4.96
CA GLY A 217 -0.39 -16.04 -4.97
C GLY A 217 -1.47 -15.65 -5.99
N VAL A 218 -1.99 -16.65 -6.69
CA VAL A 218 -3.15 -16.51 -7.57
C VAL A 218 -4.32 -17.34 -7.02
N GLY A 219 -5.54 -16.82 -7.05
CA GLY A 219 -6.75 -17.58 -6.71
C GLY A 219 -6.75 -18.16 -5.29
N ASP A 220 -6.80 -19.49 -5.17
CA ASP A 220 -6.96 -20.20 -3.90
C ASP A 220 -5.63 -20.41 -3.12
N ALA A 221 -4.50 -19.91 -3.63
CA ALA A 221 -3.20 -19.94 -2.97
C ALA A 221 -3.27 -19.45 -1.50
N ASP A 222 -2.67 -20.19 -0.56
CA ASP A 222 -2.87 -19.94 0.87
C ASP A 222 -2.11 -18.70 1.37
N ASP A 223 -2.85 -17.74 1.89
CA ASP A 223 -2.32 -16.43 2.28
C ASP A 223 -1.28 -16.49 3.42
N LYS A 224 -1.38 -17.49 4.30
CA LYS A 224 -0.42 -17.70 5.40
C LYS A 224 0.83 -18.39 4.91
N GLU A 225 0.69 -19.36 4.01
CA GLU A 225 1.83 -19.97 3.33
C GLU A 225 2.61 -18.94 2.51
N LEU A 226 1.92 -18.11 1.73
CA LEU A 226 2.52 -17.03 0.96
C LEU A 226 3.25 -16.02 1.87
N ALA A 227 2.66 -15.63 3.00
CA ALA A 227 3.31 -14.75 3.98
C ALA A 227 4.57 -15.38 4.59
N GLN A 228 4.59 -16.70 4.80
CA GLN A 228 5.75 -17.42 5.34
C GLN A 228 6.83 -17.74 4.28
N ILE A 229 6.48 -17.73 2.99
CA ILE A 229 7.40 -17.81 1.86
C ILE A 229 8.04 -16.44 1.56
N ALA A 230 7.27 -15.36 1.66
CA ALA A 230 7.73 -14.01 1.38
C ALA A 230 8.92 -13.56 2.28
N SER A 231 9.65 -12.55 1.83
CA SER A 231 10.47 -11.72 2.71
C SER A 231 9.60 -10.80 3.57
N GLU A 232 10.22 -10.12 4.53
CA GLU A 232 9.53 -9.39 5.59
C GLU A 232 9.82 -7.88 5.50
N PRO A 233 8.81 -6.99 5.70
CA PRO A 233 7.44 -7.31 6.08
C PRO A 233 6.61 -7.88 4.92
N ALA A 234 5.76 -8.88 5.21
CA ALA A 234 4.91 -9.52 4.21
C ALA A 234 4.05 -8.52 3.39
N SER A 235 3.68 -7.34 3.91
CA SER A 235 2.95 -6.30 3.16
C SER A 235 3.74 -5.68 2.00
N GLN A 236 5.07 -5.85 1.97
CA GLN A 236 5.92 -5.41 0.86
C GLN A 236 6.20 -6.55 -0.13
N PHE A 237 6.41 -7.78 0.37
CA PHE A 237 6.90 -8.90 -0.44
C PHE A 237 5.85 -9.95 -0.83
N LYS A 238 4.69 -10.01 -0.15
CA LYS A 238 3.57 -10.87 -0.52
C LYS A 238 2.60 -10.10 -1.41
N PHE A 239 2.25 -10.68 -2.55
CA PHE A 239 1.12 -10.27 -3.36
C PHE A 239 0.12 -11.42 -3.44
N LYS A 240 -1.17 -11.11 -3.45
CA LYS A 240 -2.21 -12.08 -3.80
C LYS A 240 -3.24 -11.45 -4.72
N VAL A 241 -3.53 -12.13 -5.83
CA VAL A 241 -4.54 -11.72 -6.82
C VAL A 241 -5.63 -12.79 -6.94
N ASN A 242 -6.84 -12.38 -7.30
CA ASN A 242 -8.03 -13.26 -7.24
C ASN A 242 -8.08 -14.29 -8.39
N ASP A 243 -7.43 -14.01 -9.51
CA ASP A 243 -7.29 -14.88 -10.68
C ASP A 243 -6.07 -14.46 -11.53
N PHE A 244 -5.79 -15.20 -12.59
CA PHE A 244 -4.67 -14.94 -13.49
C PHE A 244 -4.80 -13.64 -14.30
N ALA A 245 -6.01 -13.13 -14.55
CA ALA A 245 -6.19 -11.86 -15.27
C ALA A 245 -5.88 -10.67 -14.35
N ALA A 246 -6.13 -10.81 -13.05
CA ALA A 246 -5.77 -9.83 -12.03
C ALA A 246 -4.25 -9.70 -11.80
N LEU A 247 -3.40 -10.58 -12.34
CA LEU A 247 -1.93 -10.38 -12.35
C LEU A 247 -1.53 -9.03 -13.00
N ASP A 248 -2.31 -8.53 -13.95
CA ASP A 248 -2.02 -7.28 -14.66
C ASP A 248 -2.09 -6.02 -13.77
N SER A 249 -2.70 -6.09 -12.58
CA SER A 249 -2.74 -4.96 -11.63
C SER A 249 -1.42 -4.78 -10.87
N ILE A 250 -0.78 -5.87 -10.45
CA ILE A 250 0.41 -5.83 -9.58
C ILE A 250 1.73 -5.68 -10.34
N LYS A 251 1.73 -5.77 -11.68
CA LYS A 251 2.95 -5.86 -12.53
C LYS A 251 3.94 -4.70 -12.35
N VAL A 252 3.44 -3.48 -12.21
CA VAL A 252 4.27 -2.27 -12.02
C VAL A 252 4.75 -2.16 -10.56
N GLU A 253 3.86 -2.47 -9.61
CA GLU A 253 4.18 -2.41 -8.18
C GLU A 253 5.24 -3.45 -7.79
N LEU A 254 5.12 -4.69 -8.28
CA LEU A 254 6.11 -5.74 -8.10
C LEU A 254 7.46 -5.36 -8.74
N ALA A 255 7.46 -4.75 -9.93
CA ALA A 255 8.70 -4.31 -10.58
C ALA A 255 9.42 -3.21 -9.78
N LEU A 256 8.69 -2.18 -9.32
CA LEU A 256 9.23 -1.11 -8.49
C LEU A 256 9.76 -1.64 -7.15
N LYS A 257 8.95 -2.41 -6.41
CA LYS A 257 9.37 -3.06 -5.16
C LYS A 257 10.58 -3.99 -5.34
N THR A 258 10.69 -4.68 -6.48
CA THR A 258 11.87 -5.51 -6.82
C THR A 258 13.15 -4.68 -6.96
N CYS A 259 13.06 -3.47 -7.52
CA CYS A 259 14.19 -2.54 -7.63
C CYS A 259 14.55 -1.83 -6.31
N GLU A 260 13.63 -1.78 -5.35
CA GLU A 260 13.84 -1.14 -4.04
C GLU A 260 14.37 -2.11 -2.96
N VAL A 261 14.63 -3.37 -3.31
CA VAL A 261 15.13 -4.38 -2.38
C VAL A 261 16.55 -4.08 -1.90
N PHE A 262 16.65 -3.68 -0.63
CA PHE A 262 17.89 -3.66 0.13
C PHE A 262 17.97 -4.87 1.06
N LEU A 263 18.93 -5.74 0.78
CA LEU A 263 19.37 -6.79 1.71
C LEU A 263 20.75 -6.40 2.24
N PRO A 264 21.02 -6.60 3.54
CA PRO A 264 22.35 -6.36 4.09
C PRO A 264 23.32 -7.39 3.53
N THR A 265 24.23 -6.97 2.65
CA THR A 265 25.30 -7.82 2.11
C THR A 265 26.09 -8.45 3.26
N VAL A 266 26.15 -9.78 3.29
CA VAL A 266 26.88 -10.50 4.35
C VAL A 266 28.36 -10.12 4.27
N ALA A 267 28.88 -9.51 5.33
CA ALA A 267 30.24 -8.98 5.35
C ALA A 267 31.28 -10.11 5.42
N THR A 268 31.79 -10.51 4.26
CA THR A 268 32.97 -11.37 4.15
C THR A 268 34.20 -10.67 4.75
N THR A 269 34.96 -11.45 5.51
CA THR A 269 36.04 -11.08 6.47
C THR A 269 37.01 -9.96 6.07
N PRO A 270 37.56 -9.20 7.06
CA PRO A 270 38.34 -7.99 6.80
C PRO A 270 39.69 -8.25 6.12
N THR A 271 39.98 -7.46 5.07
CA THR A 271 41.32 -7.31 4.51
C THR A 271 41.78 -5.86 4.66
N THR A 272 42.91 -5.64 5.31
CA THR A 272 43.42 -4.30 5.66
C THR A 272 43.92 -3.54 4.43
N ALA A 273 43.20 -2.49 4.01
CA ALA A 273 43.66 -1.56 2.98
C ALA A 273 43.27 -0.11 3.33
N THR A 274 44.21 0.65 3.92
CA THR A 274 44.01 2.06 4.25
C THR A 274 43.84 2.91 2.99
N THR A 275 42.64 3.41 2.72
CA THR A 275 42.40 4.46 1.71
C THR A 275 41.53 5.56 2.30
N THR A 276 42.08 6.77 2.39
CA THR A 276 41.37 7.94 2.92
C THR A 276 40.60 8.65 1.81
N GLN A 277 39.30 8.47 1.74
CA GLN A 277 38.39 9.33 0.96
C GLN A 277 37.14 9.69 1.78
N ALA A 278 36.57 10.85 1.49
CA ALA A 278 35.69 11.57 2.41
C ALA A 278 34.22 11.11 2.36
N SER A 279 33.58 11.10 3.52
CA SER A 279 32.12 10.95 3.66
C SER A 279 31.38 12.24 3.22
N PRO A 280 30.42 12.16 2.28
CA PRO A 280 29.52 13.27 1.97
C PRO A 280 28.32 13.28 2.93
N LYS A 281 28.14 14.42 3.60
CA LYS A 281 27.07 14.75 4.55
C LYS A 281 25.64 14.50 4.00
N GLU A 282 25.01 13.36 4.27
CA GLU A 282 23.55 13.17 4.06
C GLU A 282 22.80 12.45 5.20
N GLU A 283 23.38 12.32 6.41
CA GLU A 283 22.56 11.96 7.56
C GLU A 283 21.44 12.99 7.77
N CYS A 284 20.22 12.48 7.99
CA CYS A 284 19.01 13.24 8.28
C CYS A 284 18.75 14.40 7.31
N GLY A 285 19.01 14.17 6.01
CA GLY A 285 18.82 15.13 4.93
C GLY A 285 19.78 16.32 5.00
N GLY A 286 20.95 16.15 5.64
CA GLY A 286 21.90 17.22 5.90
C GLY A 286 21.53 18.12 7.10
N LYS A 287 20.41 17.86 7.77
CA LYS A 287 20.11 18.38 9.11
C LYS A 287 20.66 17.41 10.16
N PRO A 288 20.99 17.86 11.37
CA PRO A 288 21.42 16.95 12.44
C PRO A 288 20.20 16.28 13.13
N GLY A 289 20.38 15.07 13.68
CA GLY A 289 19.28 14.27 14.27
C GLY A 289 19.36 14.08 15.80
N ASP A 290 18.22 14.05 16.47
CA ASP A 290 18.07 13.74 17.90
C ASP A 290 17.10 12.56 18.06
N ILE A 291 17.63 11.35 18.33
CA ILE A 291 16.86 10.11 18.40
C ILE A 291 16.69 9.66 19.86
N PHE A 292 15.50 9.24 20.26
CA PHE A 292 15.20 8.80 21.63
C PHE A 292 14.48 7.45 21.62
N PHE A 293 15.15 6.43 22.14
CA PHE A 293 14.57 5.10 22.33
C PHE A 293 13.81 5.04 23.65
N ILE A 294 12.56 4.57 23.59
CA ILE A 294 11.62 4.50 24.71
C ILE A 294 11.22 3.03 24.86
N LEU A 295 11.89 2.35 25.78
CA LEU A 295 11.95 0.89 25.86
C LEU A 295 11.09 0.37 27.00
N ASP A 296 10.07 -0.42 26.66
CA ASP A 296 9.26 -1.12 27.65
C ASP A 296 10.09 -2.20 28.35
N SER A 297 10.07 -2.18 29.68
CA SER A 297 10.77 -3.10 30.58
C SER A 297 9.83 -3.68 31.65
N SER A 298 8.54 -3.70 31.34
CA SER A 298 7.46 -4.30 32.13
C SER A 298 7.59 -5.82 32.27
N SER A 299 6.82 -6.40 33.20
CA SER A 299 6.86 -7.83 33.54
C SER A 299 6.19 -8.78 32.53
N SER A 300 5.60 -8.26 31.45
CA SER A 300 5.09 -9.10 30.34
C SER A 300 6.17 -9.46 29.31
N ILE A 301 7.22 -8.64 29.20
CA ILE A 301 8.39 -8.87 28.35
C ILE A 301 9.43 -9.70 29.12
N TRP A 302 9.91 -10.81 28.55
CA TRP A 302 10.95 -11.62 29.20
C TRP A 302 12.29 -10.87 29.28
N GLU A 303 12.98 -10.97 30.43
CA GLU A 303 14.28 -10.32 30.66
C GLU A 303 15.30 -10.65 29.55
N GLN A 304 15.29 -11.87 29.01
CA GLN A 304 16.19 -12.28 27.94
C GLN A 304 15.85 -11.59 26.61
N ASP A 305 14.58 -11.38 26.29
CA ASP A 305 14.17 -10.66 25.09
C ASP A 305 14.45 -9.17 25.21
N PHE A 306 14.15 -8.56 26.36
CA PHE A 306 14.57 -7.19 26.64
C PHE A 306 16.10 -7.02 26.49
N SER A 307 16.87 -7.85 27.22
CA SER A 307 18.32 -7.69 27.33
C SER A 307 19.09 -8.10 26.08
N ARG A 308 18.65 -9.13 25.34
CA ARG A 308 19.35 -9.60 24.14
C ARG A 308 18.78 -9.04 22.85
N ARG A 309 17.46 -8.89 22.75
CA ARG A 309 16.80 -8.44 21.51
C ARG A 309 16.59 -6.94 21.52
N MET A 310 15.93 -6.39 22.53
CA MET A 310 15.55 -4.97 22.53
C MET A 310 16.75 -4.05 22.70
N VAL A 311 17.60 -4.30 23.71
CA VAL A 311 18.87 -3.54 23.89
C VAL A 311 19.84 -3.78 22.73
N GLY A 312 19.89 -5.00 22.19
CA GLY A 312 20.68 -5.34 21.00
C GLY A 312 20.24 -4.56 19.76
N PHE A 313 18.94 -4.55 19.47
CA PHE A 313 18.33 -3.78 18.38
C PHE A 313 18.64 -2.28 18.45
N VAL A 314 18.53 -1.67 19.64
CA VAL A 314 18.91 -0.26 19.82
C VAL A 314 20.39 -0.05 19.51
N ARG A 315 21.26 -0.93 20.00
CA ARG A 315 22.71 -0.88 19.75
C ARG A 315 23.04 -1.01 18.26
N ASP A 316 22.31 -1.87 17.55
CA ASP A 316 22.51 -2.13 16.12
C ASP A 316 21.97 -0.97 15.25
N VAL A 317 20.81 -0.39 15.57
CA VAL A 317 20.31 0.83 14.91
C VAL A 317 21.28 2.00 15.11
N VAL A 318 21.79 2.19 16.33
CA VAL A 318 22.76 3.24 16.65
C VAL A 318 24.09 3.08 15.90
N SER A 319 24.47 1.86 15.53
CA SER A 319 25.70 1.64 14.75
C SER A 319 25.67 2.29 13.35
N ASN A 320 24.47 2.44 12.77
CA ASN A 320 24.24 3.02 11.44
C ASN A 320 24.36 4.57 11.41
N PHE A 321 24.44 5.27 12.55
CA PHE A 321 24.43 6.74 12.63
C PHE A 321 25.73 7.33 13.17
N ASP A 322 26.33 8.33 12.53
CA ASP A 322 27.54 9.02 12.97
C ASP A 322 27.28 9.96 14.16
N ILE A 323 27.35 9.34 15.34
CA ILE A 323 27.10 9.97 16.63
C ILE A 323 28.12 11.07 16.93
N SER A 324 27.65 12.32 16.99
CA SER A 324 28.39 13.48 17.49
C SER A 324 27.44 14.63 17.87
N PRO A 325 27.88 15.61 18.68
CA PRO A 325 27.06 16.76 19.06
C PRO A 325 26.60 17.63 17.87
N GLN A 326 27.29 17.54 16.72
CA GLN A 326 27.01 18.28 15.49
C GLN A 326 26.20 17.47 14.46
N LEU A 327 26.11 16.14 14.61
CA LEU A 327 25.36 15.23 13.73
C LEU A 327 24.26 14.55 14.54
N THR A 328 24.27 13.22 14.64
CA THR A 328 23.25 12.43 15.33
C THR A 328 23.55 12.32 16.82
N ARG A 329 22.53 12.54 17.66
CA ARG A 329 22.55 12.33 19.12
C ARG A 329 21.50 11.30 19.51
N VAL A 330 21.75 10.52 20.56
CA VAL A 330 20.86 9.41 20.96
C VAL A 330 20.63 9.40 22.47
N GLY A 331 19.36 9.40 22.86
CA GLY A 331 18.90 9.13 24.22
C GLY A 331 18.26 7.74 24.35
N VAL A 332 18.32 7.17 25.55
CA VAL A 332 17.66 5.91 25.91
C VAL A 332 16.92 6.06 27.24
N MET A 333 15.62 5.80 27.21
CA MET A 333 14.73 5.76 28.37
C MET A 333 14.10 4.37 28.45
N THR A 334 14.17 3.72 29.61
CA THR A 334 13.37 2.52 29.88
C THR A 334 12.11 2.89 30.66
N PHE A 335 11.06 2.08 30.61
CA PHE A 335 9.89 2.28 31.45
C PHE A 335 9.25 0.99 31.95
N SER A 336 8.59 1.07 33.09
CA SER A 336 7.60 0.12 33.56
C SER A 336 6.51 0.91 34.28
N ASP A 337 6.33 0.75 35.61
CA ASP A 337 5.44 1.60 36.42
C ASP A 337 5.85 3.09 36.37
N SER A 338 7.15 3.34 36.17
CA SER A 338 7.75 4.66 36.00
C SER A 338 8.90 4.60 34.99
N PRO A 339 9.05 5.62 34.12
CA PRO A 339 10.19 5.74 33.23
C PRO A 339 11.48 6.11 33.98
N LYS A 340 12.61 5.70 33.40
CA LYS A 340 13.97 5.97 33.87
C LYS A 340 14.79 6.43 32.66
N LEU A 341 15.29 7.65 32.72
CA LEU A 341 16.29 8.15 31.77
C LEU A 341 17.62 7.44 32.06
N ILE A 342 18.13 6.66 31.09
CA ILE A 342 19.37 5.89 31.23
C ILE A 342 20.53 6.58 30.53
N ILE A 343 20.27 7.11 29.32
CA ILE A 343 21.22 7.88 28.51
C ILE A 343 20.49 9.13 28.02
N ASN A 344 21.06 10.31 28.21
CA ASN A 344 20.53 11.55 27.64
C ASN A 344 21.21 11.88 26.30
N LEU A 345 20.57 12.72 25.48
CA LEU A 345 21.05 13.12 24.15
C LEU A 345 22.45 13.78 24.17
N ASP A 346 22.87 14.34 25.30
CA ASP A 346 24.17 15.00 25.52
C ASP A 346 25.19 14.14 26.28
N SER A 347 24.84 12.90 26.66
CA SER A 347 25.69 12.07 27.54
C SER A 347 26.92 11.46 26.84
N TYR A 348 26.92 11.40 25.51
CA TYR A 348 28.01 10.84 24.70
C TYR A 348 28.20 11.63 23.41
N ASP A 349 29.44 11.96 23.07
CA ASP A 349 29.83 12.74 21.89
C ASP A 349 30.40 11.88 20.75
N ASN A 350 30.52 10.56 20.94
CA ASN A 350 31.12 9.65 19.98
C ASN A 350 30.46 8.25 19.95
N LYS A 351 30.39 7.67 18.74
CA LYS A 351 29.77 6.37 18.44
C LYS A 351 30.29 5.24 19.32
N ARG A 352 31.60 5.17 19.57
CA ARG A 352 32.24 4.09 20.34
C ARG A 352 31.78 4.04 21.80
N GLU A 353 31.73 5.17 22.48
CA GLU A 353 31.37 5.21 23.90
C GLU A 353 29.87 5.08 24.14
N LEU A 354 29.05 5.63 23.26
CA LEU A 354 27.60 5.35 23.27
C LEU A 354 27.32 3.85 23.06
N LEU A 355 27.97 3.19 22.10
CA LEU A 355 27.79 1.74 21.86
C LEU A 355 28.31 0.86 23.00
N ASN A 356 29.21 1.37 23.84
CA ASN A 356 29.64 0.71 25.09
C ASN A 356 28.65 0.96 26.25
N ALA A 357 27.95 2.09 26.24
CA ALA A 357 26.90 2.41 27.21
C ALA A 357 25.56 1.71 26.91
N ILE A 358 25.24 1.44 25.65
CA ILE A 358 24.06 0.65 25.26
C ILE A 358 24.36 -0.84 25.45
N THR A 359 24.35 -1.27 26.71
CA THR A 359 24.59 -2.66 27.15
C THR A 359 23.60 -3.05 28.26
N PRO A 360 23.28 -4.35 28.43
CA PRO A 360 22.27 -4.80 29.42
C PRO A 360 22.64 -4.52 30.88
N SER A 361 23.93 -4.31 31.17
CA SER A 361 24.44 -3.91 32.48
C SER A 361 24.15 -2.43 32.83
N VAL A 362 23.83 -1.61 31.83
CA VAL A 362 23.52 -0.17 31.95
C VAL A 362 22.04 0.07 31.66
N VAL A 363 21.57 -0.36 30.49
CA VAL A 363 20.15 -0.37 30.09
C VAL A 363 19.49 -1.60 30.72
N LYS A 364 19.26 -1.51 32.03
CA LYS A 364 18.73 -2.62 32.82
C LYS A 364 17.23 -2.83 32.58
N TYR A 365 16.83 -4.10 32.54
CA TYR A 365 15.44 -4.52 32.70
C TYR A 365 14.97 -4.19 34.14
N THR A 366 13.71 -3.73 34.33
CA THR A 366 13.31 -3.23 35.67
C THR A 366 11.99 -3.74 36.26
N LEU A 367 11.19 -4.53 35.55
CA LEU A 367 9.90 -5.11 36.00
C LEU A 367 8.85 -4.07 36.39
N GLY A 368 7.58 -4.49 36.46
CA GLY A 368 6.42 -3.63 36.77
C GLY A 368 5.38 -3.60 35.64
N GLY A 369 4.36 -2.75 35.77
CA GLY A 369 3.34 -2.55 34.74
C GLY A 369 3.80 -1.73 33.54
N THR A 370 2.89 -1.43 32.61
CA THR A 370 3.20 -0.80 31.31
C THR A 370 2.67 0.64 31.25
N ASN A 371 3.47 1.60 31.72
CA ASN A 371 3.06 3.02 31.86
C ASN A 371 3.50 3.90 30.67
N THR A 372 3.11 3.51 29.46
CA THR A 372 3.44 4.20 28.18
C THR A 372 3.14 5.69 28.22
N ALA A 373 1.96 6.09 28.73
CA ALA A 373 1.59 7.49 28.95
C ALA A 373 2.66 8.30 29.69
N ARG A 374 3.22 7.73 30.76
CA ARG A 374 4.22 8.38 31.59
C ARG A 374 5.58 8.44 30.88
N ALA A 375 5.95 7.41 30.13
CA ALA A 375 7.16 7.42 29.30
C ALA A 375 7.11 8.52 28.23
N LEU A 376 5.99 8.63 27.49
CA LEU A 376 5.76 9.68 26.49
C LEU A 376 5.74 11.09 27.10
N ARG A 377 5.21 11.25 28.32
CA ARG A 377 5.26 12.51 29.07
C ARG A 377 6.68 12.89 29.46
N ASP A 378 7.45 11.93 29.96
CA ASP A 378 8.75 12.18 30.59
C ASP A 378 9.89 12.25 29.56
N VAL A 379 9.83 11.53 28.44
CA VAL A 379 10.75 11.75 27.30
C VAL A 379 10.59 13.14 26.68
N ARG A 380 9.34 13.64 26.58
CA ARG A 380 9.04 15.01 26.14
C ARG A 380 9.65 16.05 27.09
N LYS A 381 9.43 15.87 28.40
CA LYS A 381 9.83 16.85 29.43
C LYS A 381 11.32 16.83 29.79
N PHE A 382 11.94 15.66 29.81
CA PHE A 382 13.27 15.45 30.39
C PHE A 382 14.28 14.86 29.39
N GLY A 383 13.83 14.29 28.27
CA GLY A 383 14.69 13.92 27.15
C GLY A 383 14.87 15.07 26.17
N PHE A 384 13.85 15.35 25.37
CA PHE A 384 13.90 16.40 24.35
C PHE A 384 13.92 17.82 24.92
N GLY A 385 13.22 18.08 26.03
CA GLY A 385 13.11 19.41 26.63
C GLY A 385 14.45 20.04 27.05
N PRO A 386 15.27 19.40 27.90
CA PRO A 386 16.52 20.01 28.39
C PRO A 386 17.63 20.04 27.32
N ALA A 387 17.60 19.09 26.39
CA ALA A 387 18.62 18.93 25.36
C ALA A 387 18.23 19.54 24.00
N GLN A 388 17.18 20.38 23.95
CA GLN A 388 16.63 20.92 22.71
C GLN A 388 17.69 21.63 21.86
N ARG A 389 17.74 21.32 20.56
CA ARG A 389 18.77 21.78 19.61
C ARG A 389 18.11 22.32 18.35
N ASP A 390 18.38 23.58 18.02
CA ASP A 390 17.72 24.26 16.90
C ASP A 390 18.06 23.61 15.55
N GLY A 391 17.03 23.46 14.70
CA GLY A 391 17.14 22.81 13.39
C GLY A 391 17.30 21.30 13.41
N ALA A 392 17.41 20.65 14.58
CA ALA A 392 17.56 19.21 14.68
C ALA A 392 16.22 18.45 14.49
N ILE A 393 16.25 17.34 13.75
CA ILE A 393 15.09 16.45 13.59
C ILE A 393 14.96 15.59 14.85
N LYS A 394 13.83 15.71 15.57
CA LYS A 394 13.58 15.00 16.83
C LYS A 394 12.72 13.75 16.58
N ILE A 395 13.16 12.60 17.09
CA ILE A 395 12.62 11.29 16.71
C ILE A 395 12.49 10.40 17.95
N ALA A 396 11.28 10.01 18.29
CA ALA A 396 10.98 9.03 19.34
C ALA A 396 10.73 7.65 18.72
N VAL A 397 11.33 6.60 19.29
CA VAL A 397 11.10 5.19 18.92
C VAL A 397 10.59 4.45 20.15
N VAL A 398 9.28 4.18 20.18
CA VAL A 398 8.61 3.44 21.26
C VAL A 398 8.59 1.95 20.93
N ILE A 399 9.04 1.11 21.86
CA ILE A 399 9.00 -0.36 21.72
C ILE A 399 8.26 -0.93 22.93
N THR A 400 7.19 -1.70 22.71
CA THR A 400 6.32 -2.26 23.76
C THR A 400 5.61 -3.53 23.28
N ASP A 401 5.19 -4.39 24.21
CA ASP A 401 4.24 -5.49 23.93
C ASP A 401 2.76 -5.07 24.12
N GLY A 402 2.51 -3.78 24.38
CA GLY A 402 1.38 -3.04 23.82
C GLY A 402 0.04 -3.16 24.56
N HIS A 403 0.05 -3.02 25.88
CA HIS A 403 -1.13 -2.71 26.71
C HIS A 403 -0.80 -1.60 27.71
N SER A 404 -1.04 -0.32 27.40
CA SER A 404 -0.89 0.72 28.42
C SER A 404 -2.03 0.72 29.43
N TRP A 405 -1.69 0.86 30.72
CA TRP A 405 -2.67 0.96 31.80
C TRP A 405 -3.65 2.15 31.66
N ASN A 406 -3.33 3.16 30.84
CA ASN A 406 -4.25 4.26 30.54
C ASN A 406 -4.14 4.74 29.09
N GLU A 407 -4.78 4.00 28.18
CA GLU A 407 -4.87 4.28 26.74
C GLU A 407 -5.23 5.76 26.44
N LYS A 408 -6.17 6.35 27.18
CA LYS A 408 -6.58 7.76 26.99
C LYS A 408 -5.49 8.77 27.37
N GLU A 409 -4.77 8.55 28.47
CA GLU A 409 -3.62 9.40 28.82
C GLU A 409 -2.42 9.12 27.89
N THR A 410 -2.27 7.89 27.37
CA THR A 410 -1.27 7.53 26.36
C THR A 410 -1.49 8.29 25.05
N GLN A 411 -2.68 8.22 24.46
CA GLN A 411 -3.09 9.00 23.28
C GLN A 411 -2.85 10.52 23.51
N LYS A 412 -3.21 11.04 24.69
CA LYS A 412 -3.02 12.44 25.06
C LYS A 412 -1.54 12.84 25.17
N GLN A 413 -0.69 12.02 25.79
CA GLN A 413 0.75 12.32 25.90
C GLN A 413 1.48 12.11 24.57
N ALA A 414 1.06 11.16 23.74
CA ALA A 414 1.55 10.99 22.37
C ALA A 414 1.21 12.23 21.51
N ASN A 415 -0.04 12.70 21.53
CA ASN A 415 -0.45 13.94 20.89
C ASN A 415 0.38 15.14 21.36
N LEU A 416 0.72 15.23 22.64
CA LEU A 416 1.57 16.30 23.18
C LEU A 416 3.05 16.14 22.79
N LEU A 417 3.55 14.93 22.58
CA LEU A 417 4.89 14.66 22.05
C LEU A 417 4.98 15.08 20.59
N ARG A 418 4.03 14.65 19.75
CA ARG A 418 3.97 15.03 18.32
C ARG A 418 3.81 16.54 18.11
N LYS A 419 2.95 17.19 18.92
CA LYS A 419 2.85 18.67 18.99
C LYS A 419 4.10 19.40 19.49
N SER A 420 5.13 18.68 19.97
CA SER A 420 6.45 19.24 20.28
C SER A 420 7.42 19.18 19.07
N ASP A 421 6.89 18.93 17.86
CA ASP A 421 7.65 18.63 16.64
C ASP A 421 8.62 17.46 16.89
N VAL A 422 8.03 16.29 17.21
CA VAL A 422 8.74 15.03 17.39
C VAL A 422 8.06 13.98 16.53
N ILE A 423 8.81 13.38 15.61
CA ILE A 423 8.38 12.21 14.83
C ILE A 423 8.35 11.01 15.77
N VAL A 424 7.27 10.23 15.78
CA VAL A 424 7.10 9.09 16.69
C VAL A 424 6.89 7.81 15.90
N PHE A 425 7.79 6.84 16.07
CA PHE A 425 7.62 5.46 15.64
C PHE A 425 7.08 4.63 16.80
N ALA A 426 6.11 3.75 16.55
CA ALA A 426 5.57 2.81 17.53
C ALA A 426 5.75 1.38 17.06
N ILE A 427 6.43 0.56 17.87
CA ILE A 427 6.78 -0.82 17.56
C ILE A 427 6.11 -1.74 18.59
N GLY A 428 5.03 -2.38 18.16
CA GLY A 428 4.39 -3.47 18.88
C GLY A 428 5.13 -4.78 18.68
N VAL A 429 5.33 -5.53 19.76
CA VAL A 429 6.00 -6.83 19.70
C VAL A 429 5.21 -7.89 20.45
N GLY A 430 4.92 -9.00 19.78
CA GLY A 430 4.14 -10.10 20.33
C GLY A 430 2.62 -9.90 20.20
N LYS A 431 1.89 -11.00 20.38
CA LYS A 431 0.43 -11.10 20.13
C LYS A 431 -0.44 -10.31 21.13
N SER A 432 0.16 -9.78 22.18
CA SER A 432 -0.50 -8.88 23.14
C SER A 432 -0.65 -7.46 22.59
N ALA A 433 0.15 -7.06 21.60
CA ALA A 433 0.26 -5.67 21.20
C ALA A 433 -1.02 -5.18 20.49
N LYS A 434 -1.73 -4.23 21.11
CA LYS A 434 -2.88 -3.55 20.49
C LYS A 434 -2.40 -2.67 19.35
N TYR A 435 -2.68 -3.08 18.11
CA TYR A 435 -2.38 -2.27 16.92
C TYR A 435 -3.03 -0.88 17.02
N ASP A 436 -4.31 -0.82 17.41
CA ASP A 436 -5.06 0.43 17.59
C ASP A 436 -4.40 1.37 18.62
N GLU A 437 -3.83 0.84 19.72
CA GLU A 437 -3.12 1.66 20.71
C GLU A 437 -1.84 2.26 20.09
N LEU A 438 -1.08 1.46 19.33
CA LEU A 438 0.14 1.87 18.65
C LEU A 438 -0.14 2.93 17.57
N GLU A 439 -1.26 2.83 16.85
CA GLU A 439 -1.74 3.89 15.95
C GLU A 439 -1.92 5.22 16.69
N THR A 440 -2.42 5.22 17.94
CA THR A 440 -2.53 6.47 18.73
C THR A 440 -1.20 7.04 19.22
N ILE A 441 -0.14 6.21 19.25
CA ILE A 441 1.21 6.59 19.71
C ILE A 441 2.08 7.11 18.56
N ALA A 442 2.01 6.47 17.38
CA ALA A 442 2.83 6.80 16.22
C ALA A 442 2.50 8.15 15.56
N SER A 443 3.31 8.54 14.59
CA SER A 443 3.06 9.64 13.65
C SER A 443 2.25 9.18 12.43
N SER A 444 1.79 10.14 11.62
CA SER A 444 0.98 9.91 10.41
C SER A 444 1.80 10.11 9.13
N PRO A 445 1.56 9.34 8.06
CA PRO A 445 0.58 8.24 7.95
C PRO A 445 1.03 7.00 8.71
N ARG A 446 0.10 6.30 9.36
CA ARG A 446 0.43 5.23 10.33
C ARG A 446 1.14 4.04 9.69
N GLU A 447 0.87 3.80 8.42
CA GLU A 447 1.49 2.80 7.55
C GLU A 447 3.01 3.05 7.38
N GLU A 448 3.48 4.27 7.67
CA GLU A 448 4.91 4.59 7.71
C GLU A 448 5.57 4.39 9.08
N PHE A 449 4.83 4.60 10.18
CA PHE A 449 5.38 4.78 11.54
C PHE A 449 4.95 3.71 12.57
N VAL A 450 3.93 2.90 12.29
CA VAL A 450 3.48 1.78 13.13
C VAL A 450 4.05 0.47 12.60
N PHE A 451 4.73 -0.27 13.46
CA PHE A 451 5.24 -1.61 13.17
C PHE A 451 4.69 -2.63 14.16
N SER A 452 4.28 -3.80 13.66
CA SER A 452 3.85 -4.93 14.48
C SER A 452 4.74 -6.13 14.16
N MET A 453 5.35 -6.72 15.19
CA MET A 453 6.31 -7.83 15.09
C MET A 453 5.75 -9.06 15.82
N ASP A 454 5.82 -10.26 15.24
CA ASP A 454 5.37 -11.50 15.89
C ASP A 454 6.13 -11.82 17.19
N ASP A 455 7.43 -11.49 17.24
CA ASP A 455 8.29 -11.66 18.41
C ASP A 455 9.48 -10.67 18.41
N PHE A 456 10.24 -10.66 19.51
CA PHE A 456 11.39 -9.77 19.69
C PHE A 456 12.59 -10.12 18.79
N SER A 457 12.66 -11.30 18.17
CA SER A 457 13.71 -11.61 17.19
C SER A 457 13.51 -10.84 15.88
N ALA A 458 12.25 -10.60 15.50
CA ALA A 458 11.88 -9.87 14.29
C ALA A 458 12.28 -8.37 14.33
N LEU A 459 12.54 -7.78 15.50
CA LEU A 459 13.07 -6.40 15.63
C LEU A 459 14.31 -6.16 14.76
N SER A 460 15.19 -7.15 14.62
CA SER A 460 16.39 -7.08 13.76
C SER A 460 16.08 -6.66 12.31
N ARG A 461 14.89 -6.98 11.79
CA ARG A 461 14.42 -6.64 10.45
C ARG A 461 14.13 -5.14 10.27
N LEU A 462 13.82 -4.43 11.36
CA LEU A 462 13.52 -3.00 11.35
C LEU A 462 14.79 -2.12 11.41
N ARG A 463 15.99 -2.69 11.59
CA ARG A 463 17.23 -1.94 11.83
C ARG A 463 17.48 -0.88 10.76
N ASP A 464 17.53 -1.33 9.51
CA ASP A 464 17.88 -0.48 8.37
C ASP A 464 16.67 0.35 7.92
N LEU A 465 15.46 -0.20 8.04
CA LEU A 465 14.22 0.53 7.76
C LEU A 465 14.04 1.75 8.66
N LEU A 466 14.31 1.64 9.97
CA LEU A 466 14.25 2.78 10.89
C LEU A 466 15.42 3.74 10.67
N ALA A 467 16.64 3.24 10.41
CA ALA A 467 17.76 4.11 10.10
C ALA A 467 17.47 5.01 8.90
N ILE A 468 16.86 4.44 7.85
CA ILE A 468 16.41 5.17 6.66
C ILE A 468 15.20 6.06 6.98
N LYS A 469 14.11 5.54 7.55
CA LYS A 469 12.87 6.33 7.75
C LYS A 469 13.00 7.45 8.77
N ALA A 470 13.79 7.28 9.83
CA ALA A 470 14.07 8.32 10.81
C ALA A 470 14.59 9.59 10.12
N CYS A 471 15.49 9.42 9.15
CA CYS A 471 16.31 10.49 8.61
C CYS A 471 16.07 10.79 7.12
N GLY A 472 15.26 9.99 6.42
CA GLY A 472 14.79 10.22 5.06
C GLY A 472 13.41 10.90 4.96
N TYR A 473 12.68 11.05 6.07
CA TYR A 473 11.36 11.71 6.04
C TYR A 473 11.51 13.21 5.71
N GLN A 474 10.99 13.62 4.55
CA GLN A 474 10.97 15.03 4.17
C GLN A 474 10.01 15.79 5.09
N HIS A 475 10.55 16.78 5.81
CA HIS A 475 9.82 17.62 6.78
C HIS A 475 8.96 18.68 6.06
N ASP A 476 8.10 18.21 5.14
CA ASP A 476 6.99 18.98 4.62
C ASP A 476 5.95 19.14 5.74
N GLN A 477 5.51 20.38 5.97
CA GLN A 477 4.73 20.78 7.15
C GLN A 477 3.26 20.33 7.05
N LYS A 478 3.02 19.03 6.95
CA LYS A 478 1.71 18.42 7.21
C LYS A 478 1.43 18.48 8.70
N GLU A 479 0.60 19.43 9.11
CA GLU A 479 -0.05 19.41 10.42
C GLU A 479 -0.75 18.05 10.60
N GLN A 480 -0.25 17.21 11.50
CA GLN A 480 -0.88 15.91 11.74
C GLN A 480 -2.32 16.10 12.26
N PRO A 481 -3.32 15.44 11.65
CA PRO A 481 -4.71 15.64 12.02
C PRO A 481 -4.99 15.07 13.42
N VAL A 482 -5.32 15.97 14.35
CA VAL A 482 -5.60 15.61 15.74
C VAL A 482 -7.09 15.44 15.93
N CYS A 483 -7.53 14.18 15.85
CA CYS A 483 -8.91 13.76 16.09
C CYS A 483 -9.49 14.44 17.35
N GLY A 484 -10.53 15.25 17.17
CA GLY A 484 -11.23 15.87 18.29
C GLY A 484 -12.14 14.86 19.02
N SER A 485 -12.28 14.99 20.34
CA SER A 485 -13.25 14.21 21.15
C SER A 485 -14.67 14.77 21.04
N GLY A 486 -15.08 15.15 19.83
CA GLY A 486 -16.39 15.73 19.53
C GLY A 486 -17.33 14.67 18.98
N ALA A 487 -18.59 14.69 19.42
CA ALA A 487 -19.58 13.77 18.90
C ALA A 487 -19.94 14.13 17.43
N ILE A 488 -19.84 13.14 16.54
CA ILE A 488 -20.02 13.31 15.09
C ILE A 488 -21.09 12.34 14.62
N GLU A 489 -21.96 12.82 13.75
CA GLU A 489 -22.94 12.02 13.02
C GLU A 489 -22.44 11.80 11.59
N MET A 490 -22.17 10.56 11.19
CA MET A 490 -21.49 10.23 9.93
C MET A 490 -22.25 9.20 9.11
N THR A 491 -22.42 9.43 7.81
CA THR A 491 -22.99 8.44 6.90
C THR A 491 -22.12 8.21 5.68
N PHE A 492 -21.93 6.93 5.33
CA PHE A 492 -21.35 6.51 4.06
C PHE A 492 -22.45 6.27 3.03
N ALA A 493 -22.29 6.83 1.83
CA ALA A 493 -23.20 6.66 0.72
C ALA A 493 -22.46 6.13 -0.52
N PHE A 494 -23.00 5.07 -1.12
CA PHE A 494 -22.42 4.44 -2.32
C PHE A 494 -23.50 3.83 -3.22
N ASP A 495 -23.29 3.84 -4.54
CA ASP A 495 -24.18 3.14 -5.46
C ASP A 495 -23.80 1.65 -5.55
N ALA A 496 -24.51 0.82 -4.82
CA ALA A 496 -24.40 -0.62 -4.93
C ALA A 496 -24.81 -1.17 -6.32
N ASN A 497 -25.34 -0.40 -7.26
CA ASN A 497 -25.88 -0.93 -8.52
C ASN A 497 -24.88 -1.00 -9.67
N THR A 498 -23.77 -0.28 -9.56
CA THR A 498 -22.60 -0.35 -10.44
C THR A 498 -21.54 -1.36 -9.97
N MET A 499 -21.68 -1.91 -8.75
CA MET A 499 -20.67 -2.72 -8.07
C MET A 499 -20.95 -4.23 -8.12
N THR A 500 -19.90 -5.07 -8.10
CA THR A 500 -20.06 -6.52 -7.96
C THR A 500 -20.52 -6.90 -6.55
N ILE A 501 -20.77 -8.19 -6.30
CA ILE A 501 -21.09 -8.66 -4.94
C ILE A 501 -19.85 -8.59 -4.03
N GLN A 502 -18.65 -8.85 -4.55
CA GLN A 502 -17.41 -8.79 -3.78
C GLN A 502 -17.08 -7.35 -3.38
N ASP A 503 -17.22 -6.39 -4.29
CA ASP A 503 -16.87 -4.98 -4.00
C ASP A 503 -17.80 -4.34 -2.96
N LYS A 504 -19.05 -4.82 -2.87
CA LYS A 504 -19.96 -4.43 -1.77
C LYS A 504 -19.45 -4.94 -0.43
N TYR A 505 -19.08 -6.22 -0.35
CA TYR A 505 -18.51 -6.78 0.89
C TYR A 505 -17.19 -6.08 1.26
N ARG A 506 -16.35 -5.72 0.28
CA ARG A 506 -15.13 -4.92 0.49
C ARG A 506 -15.44 -3.53 1.05
N ILE A 507 -16.36 -2.78 0.44
CA ILE A 507 -16.78 -1.48 0.96
C ILE A 507 -17.41 -1.62 2.36
N PHE A 508 -18.23 -2.62 2.62
CA PHE A 508 -18.80 -2.83 3.95
C PHE A 508 -17.74 -3.20 5.01
N ASP A 509 -16.73 -4.01 4.65
CA ASP A 509 -15.64 -4.35 5.57
C ASP A 509 -14.71 -3.16 5.81
N GLN A 510 -14.39 -2.38 4.78
CA GLN A 510 -13.65 -1.12 4.91
C GLN A 510 -14.41 -0.07 5.74
N ILE A 511 -15.72 0.10 5.52
CA ILE A 511 -16.57 0.96 6.38
C ILE A 511 -16.54 0.42 7.81
N LYS A 512 -16.73 -0.88 8.03
CA LYS A 512 -16.63 -1.50 9.36
C LYS A 512 -15.29 -1.16 10.01
N THR A 513 -14.17 -1.44 9.35
CA THR A 513 -12.81 -1.12 9.82
C THR A 513 -12.64 0.36 10.17
N VAL A 514 -13.17 1.28 9.36
CA VAL A 514 -13.20 2.72 9.68
C VAL A 514 -14.04 2.99 10.94
N THR A 515 -15.26 2.44 11.06
CA THR A 515 -16.11 2.65 12.24
C THR A 515 -15.46 2.12 13.53
N GLU A 516 -14.76 0.98 13.45
CA GLU A 516 -14.08 0.36 14.59
C GLU A 516 -12.87 1.20 15.04
N ARG A 517 -12.06 1.71 14.11
CA ARG A 517 -10.93 2.61 14.43
C ARG A 517 -11.40 4.01 14.88
N LEU A 518 -12.48 4.56 14.32
CA LEU A 518 -13.08 5.83 14.77
C LEU A 518 -13.70 5.74 16.17
N GLU A 519 -14.41 4.65 16.48
CA GLU A 519 -14.96 4.38 17.81
C GLU A 519 -13.85 4.35 18.88
N TYR A 520 -12.70 3.76 18.55
CA TYR A 520 -11.53 3.72 19.43
C TYR A 520 -10.85 5.09 19.59
N VAL A 521 -10.65 5.84 18.50
CA VAL A 521 -9.80 7.04 18.48
C VAL A 521 -10.54 8.34 18.85
N GLY A 522 -11.78 8.54 18.39
CA GLY A 522 -12.56 9.77 18.60
C GLY A 522 -13.61 9.66 19.72
N GLY A 523 -14.34 8.54 19.73
CA GLY A 523 -15.38 8.23 20.72
C GLY A 523 -16.73 8.97 20.50
N ASN A 524 -17.83 8.30 20.85
CA ASN A 524 -19.20 8.82 20.73
C ASN A 524 -19.59 9.32 19.32
N ILE A 525 -19.22 8.56 18.30
CA ILE A 525 -19.56 8.81 16.89
C ILE A 525 -20.71 7.89 16.50
N GLN A 526 -21.70 8.40 15.76
CA GLN A 526 -22.79 7.60 15.20
C GLN A 526 -22.58 7.36 13.70
N PHE A 527 -22.86 6.14 13.25
CA PHE A 527 -22.65 5.69 11.88
C PHE A 527 -23.95 5.26 11.20
N GLY A 528 -24.17 5.78 9.99
CA GLY A 528 -25.16 5.32 9.04
C GLY A 528 -24.49 4.79 7.78
N VAL A 529 -25.18 3.90 7.06
CA VAL A 529 -24.79 3.48 5.71
C VAL A 529 -26.04 3.39 4.85
N THR A 530 -26.04 4.09 3.71
CA THR A 530 -27.12 4.04 2.72
C THR A 530 -26.58 3.64 1.35
N SER A 531 -27.36 2.81 0.64
CA SER A 531 -27.14 2.52 -0.76
C SER A 531 -28.49 2.49 -1.48
N GLY A 532 -28.58 3.16 -2.62
CA GLY A 532 -29.86 3.52 -3.22
C GLY A 532 -30.80 2.33 -3.42
N LYS A 533 -32.02 2.43 -2.86
CA LYS A 533 -33.15 1.48 -2.91
C LYS A 533 -32.91 0.23 -3.78
N CYS A 534 -32.19 -0.74 -3.21
CA CYS A 534 -32.39 -2.13 -3.56
C CYS A 534 -33.86 -2.53 -3.25
N ALA A 535 -34.40 -3.53 -3.93
CA ALA A 535 -35.63 -4.18 -3.49
C ALA A 535 -35.39 -4.79 -2.10
N GLU A 536 -36.15 -4.30 -1.12
CA GLU A 536 -35.88 -4.37 0.32
C GLU A 536 -34.54 -3.66 0.71
N SER A 537 -34.67 -2.60 1.52
CA SER A 537 -33.70 -1.52 1.62
C SER A 537 -32.51 -1.82 2.54
N ILE A 538 -31.29 -1.64 2.02
CA ILE A 538 -30.09 -1.44 2.85
C ILE A 538 -29.98 0.03 3.24
N ASP A 539 -30.94 0.46 4.05
CA ASP A 539 -30.86 1.66 4.85
C ASP A 539 -30.64 1.18 6.30
N ILE A 540 -29.40 1.24 6.76
CA ILE A 540 -29.06 0.88 8.14
C ILE A 540 -29.21 2.16 8.96
N PRO A 541 -30.29 2.31 9.77
CA PRO A 541 -30.45 3.48 10.62
C PRO A 541 -29.31 3.54 11.64
N MET A 542 -29.04 4.72 12.18
CA MET A 542 -27.94 4.93 13.12
C MET A 542 -28.15 4.07 14.37
N SER A 543 -27.40 2.97 14.46
CA SER A 543 -27.61 1.86 15.41
C SER A 543 -26.28 1.50 16.08
N PRO A 544 -26.30 0.80 17.24
CA PRO A 544 -25.11 0.22 17.83
C PRO A 544 -24.37 -0.73 16.88
N ARG A 545 -23.04 -0.77 17.00
CA ARG A 545 -22.09 -1.55 16.17
C ARG A 545 -22.51 -3.01 15.92
N GLU A 546 -23.09 -3.69 16.90
CA GLU A 546 -23.51 -5.09 16.76
C GLU A 546 -24.64 -5.32 15.74
N ASP A 547 -25.59 -4.40 15.62
CA ASP A 547 -26.77 -4.60 14.78
C ASP A 547 -26.46 -4.35 13.30
N ILE A 548 -25.44 -3.53 13.03
CA ILE A 548 -24.85 -3.35 11.70
C ILE A 548 -24.27 -4.70 11.23
N ILE A 549 -23.40 -5.31 12.04
CA ILE A 549 -22.71 -6.57 11.71
C ILE A 549 -23.71 -7.71 11.42
N LYS A 550 -24.78 -7.84 12.23
CA LYS A 550 -25.81 -8.88 12.06
C LYS A 550 -26.60 -8.74 10.76
N LYS A 551 -26.96 -7.50 10.36
CA LYS A 551 -27.74 -7.24 9.13
C LYS A 551 -26.92 -7.46 7.85
N LEU A 552 -25.63 -7.13 7.85
CA LEU A 552 -24.74 -7.29 6.69
C LEU A 552 -24.59 -8.74 6.19
N GLN A 553 -24.87 -9.74 7.05
CA GLN A 553 -24.69 -11.15 6.71
C GLN A 553 -25.85 -11.78 5.89
N GLN A 554 -27.00 -11.10 5.74
CA GLN A 554 -28.26 -11.77 5.37
C GLN A 554 -28.75 -11.59 3.91
N ILE A 555 -28.11 -10.76 3.08
CA ILE A 555 -28.79 -10.12 1.93
C ILE A 555 -28.46 -10.74 0.55
N LYS A 556 -29.47 -10.95 -0.32
CA LYS A 556 -29.28 -11.56 -1.66
C LYS A 556 -30.31 -11.12 -2.74
N LYS A 557 -29.85 -10.40 -3.78
CA LYS A 557 -30.45 -10.08 -5.13
C LYS A 557 -31.42 -8.87 -5.36
N LYS A 558 -30.84 -7.85 -6.04
CA LYS A 558 -31.31 -7.13 -7.28
C LYS A 558 -32.32 -5.94 -7.24
N ILE A 559 -32.04 -4.98 -8.16
CA ILE A 559 -32.82 -3.80 -8.66
C ILE A 559 -32.92 -2.58 -7.69
N LYS A 560 -32.76 -1.29 -8.07
CA LYS A 560 -31.81 -0.55 -8.97
C LYS A 560 -32.12 0.98 -9.06
N PRO A 561 -31.38 1.88 -8.35
CA PRO A 561 -31.33 3.33 -8.65
C PRO A 561 -29.89 3.88 -8.78
N THR A 562 -29.75 5.18 -9.09
CA THR A 562 -28.47 5.90 -9.33
C THR A 562 -28.06 6.82 -8.16
N MET A 563 -26.79 7.25 -8.11
CA MET A 563 -26.22 8.02 -6.98
C MET A 563 -26.91 9.36 -6.73
N HIS A 564 -27.20 10.13 -7.78
CA HIS A 564 -27.96 11.37 -7.67
C HIS A 564 -29.29 11.16 -6.93
N LYS A 565 -29.95 10.01 -7.12
CA LYS A 565 -31.20 9.70 -6.40
C LYS A 565 -30.99 9.37 -4.93
N ILE A 566 -29.79 8.96 -4.52
CA ILE A 566 -29.41 8.76 -3.11
C ILE A 566 -29.25 10.14 -2.45
N VAL A 567 -28.42 11.00 -3.06
CA VAL A 567 -28.10 12.33 -2.51
C VAL A 567 -29.32 13.27 -2.56
N LYS A 568 -30.14 13.23 -3.60
CA LYS A 568 -31.42 14.00 -3.68
C LYS A 568 -32.45 13.65 -2.58
N GLN A 569 -32.34 12.46 -1.99
CA GLN A 569 -33.19 12.04 -0.86
C GLN A 569 -32.72 12.60 0.49
N TRP A 570 -31.46 13.06 0.59
CA TRP A 570 -30.97 13.77 1.75
C TRP A 570 -31.57 15.18 1.85
N LYS A 571 -32.62 15.31 2.67
CA LYS A 571 -33.18 16.61 3.05
C LYS A 571 -33.22 16.74 4.56
N VAL A 572 -32.49 17.72 5.09
CA VAL A 572 -32.67 18.19 6.46
C VAL A 572 -34.15 18.58 6.64
N LYS A 573 -34.80 17.97 7.62
CA LYS A 573 -36.20 18.23 7.99
C LYS A 573 -36.28 18.53 9.49
N ASN A 574 -37.01 19.58 9.84
CA ASN A 574 -37.43 19.84 11.21
C ASN A 574 -38.30 18.68 11.72
N VAL A 575 -37.82 17.88 12.69
CA VAL A 575 -38.57 16.75 13.27
C VAL A 575 -38.97 17.04 14.72
N ASN A 576 -40.22 17.42 14.93
CA ASN A 576 -40.82 17.52 16.26
C ASN A 576 -41.16 16.11 16.78
N LEU A 577 -40.54 15.70 17.89
CA LEU A 577 -40.62 14.35 18.47
C LEU A 577 -41.95 14.06 19.23
N GLN A 578 -43.11 14.27 18.61
CA GLN A 578 -44.42 13.86 19.16
C GLN A 578 -45.45 13.44 18.09
N THR A 579 -45.29 12.23 17.55
CA THR A 579 -46.39 11.30 17.17
C THR A 579 -45.79 9.94 16.77
N GLU A 580 -46.26 8.85 17.37
CA GLU A 580 -45.93 7.48 16.92
C GLU A 580 -46.87 7.00 15.79
N SER A 581 -46.66 5.77 15.32
CA SER A 581 -47.57 4.97 14.46
C SER A 581 -47.46 5.10 12.93
N SER A 582 -46.27 4.82 12.37
CA SER A 582 -46.13 4.11 11.07
C SER A 582 -44.68 3.63 10.84
N ALA A 583 -44.26 2.55 11.50
CA ALA A 583 -42.89 2.05 11.50
C ALA A 583 -42.54 1.18 10.26
N SER A 584 -42.54 1.77 9.06
CA SER A 584 -42.19 1.05 7.81
C SER A 584 -41.37 1.83 6.78
N GLU A 585 -41.20 3.14 6.91
CA GLU A 585 -40.29 3.93 6.07
C GLU A 585 -39.39 4.80 6.95
N LEU A 586 -38.13 4.39 7.10
CA LEU A 586 -37.08 5.22 7.71
C LEU A 586 -36.54 6.18 6.65
N GLU A 587 -36.76 7.48 6.84
CA GLU A 587 -36.25 8.49 5.92
C GLU A 587 -34.74 8.72 6.14
N ASN A 588 -33.97 8.71 5.04
CA ASN A 588 -32.53 8.94 5.04
C ASN A 588 -32.19 10.41 5.35
N VAL A 589 -32.10 10.75 6.65
CA VAL A 589 -31.82 12.12 7.13
C VAL A 589 -30.88 12.09 8.33
N LEU A 590 -29.87 12.97 8.32
CA LEU A 590 -29.01 13.24 9.48
C LEU A 590 -29.82 13.90 10.60
N SER A 591 -29.90 13.25 11.76
CA SER A 591 -30.72 13.59 12.93
C SER A 591 -30.57 15.04 13.39
N GLU A 592 -31.63 15.69 13.83
CA GLU A 592 -31.54 17.05 14.41
C GLU A 592 -31.06 17.05 15.87
N ASN A 593 -30.34 16.00 16.28
CA ASN A 593 -29.91 15.81 17.66
C ASN A 593 -28.84 16.85 18.04
N PRO A 594 -29.11 17.78 18.97
CA PRO A 594 -28.13 18.78 19.39
C PRO A 594 -26.93 18.18 20.14
N ALA A 595 -26.96 16.89 20.49
CA ALA A 595 -25.80 16.17 21.01
C ALA A 595 -24.75 15.84 19.95
N HIS A 596 -25.09 15.88 18.64
CA HIS A 596 -24.18 15.64 17.51
C HIS A 596 -24.05 16.91 16.65
N PRO A 597 -23.28 17.92 17.10
CA PRO A 597 -23.21 19.23 16.44
C PRO A 597 -22.44 19.21 15.10
N ARG A 598 -21.84 18.08 14.72
CA ARG A 598 -21.08 17.90 13.47
C ARG A 598 -21.65 16.74 12.67
N LYS A 599 -21.86 16.98 11.38
CA LYS A 599 -22.51 16.06 10.45
C LYS A 599 -21.63 15.83 9.23
N ALA A 600 -21.38 14.58 8.88
CA ALA A 600 -20.49 14.19 7.79
C ALA A 600 -21.16 13.24 6.79
N LEU A 601 -20.95 13.49 5.50
CA LEU A 601 -21.33 12.59 4.41
C LEU A 601 -20.08 12.13 3.66
N VAL A 602 -19.90 10.82 3.54
CA VAL A 602 -18.78 10.24 2.79
C VAL A 602 -19.32 9.58 1.52
N LEU A 603 -19.11 10.24 0.37
CA LEU A 603 -19.48 9.73 -0.95
C LEU A 603 -18.38 8.82 -1.51
N LEU A 604 -18.71 7.56 -1.80
CA LEU A 604 -17.82 6.62 -2.49
C LEU A 604 -18.18 6.57 -3.97
N LEU A 605 -17.33 7.16 -4.84
CA LEU A 605 -17.61 7.31 -6.26
C LEU A 605 -16.58 6.56 -7.13
N ASN A 606 -17.08 5.65 -7.97
CA ASN A 606 -16.35 5.04 -9.09
C ASN A 606 -16.63 5.76 -10.43
N HIS A 607 -15.93 5.37 -11.51
CA HIS A 607 -16.04 6.00 -12.83
C HIS A 607 -17.46 6.10 -13.40
N HIS A 608 -18.40 5.22 -13.02
CA HIS A 608 -19.79 5.27 -13.50
C HIS A 608 -20.55 6.52 -13.03
N HIS A 609 -20.06 7.21 -11.99
CA HIS A 609 -20.64 8.46 -11.46
C HIS A 609 -20.15 9.71 -12.19
N THR A 610 -19.15 9.59 -13.07
CA THR A 610 -18.63 10.75 -13.82
C THR A 610 -19.70 11.48 -14.66
N PRO A 611 -20.72 10.82 -15.25
CA PRO A 611 -21.82 11.53 -15.93
C PRO A 611 -22.86 12.13 -14.99
N GLU A 612 -22.85 11.78 -13.69
CA GLU A 612 -23.72 12.35 -12.65
C GLU A 612 -23.04 13.50 -11.89
N PHE A 613 -21.85 13.96 -12.32
CA PHE A 613 -21.07 14.97 -11.61
C PHE A 613 -21.84 16.29 -11.40
N ASP A 614 -22.35 16.92 -12.46
CA ASP A 614 -23.03 18.22 -12.36
C ASP A 614 -24.27 18.16 -11.45
N ASP A 615 -25.04 17.07 -11.55
CA ASP A 615 -26.20 16.76 -10.69
C ASP A 615 -25.80 16.62 -9.20
N LEU A 616 -24.64 16.02 -8.92
CA LEU A 616 -24.09 15.87 -7.57
C LEU A 616 -23.48 17.17 -7.03
N VAL A 617 -22.92 18.04 -7.88
CA VAL A 617 -22.34 19.33 -7.46
C VAL A 617 -23.40 20.23 -6.81
N GLU A 618 -24.60 20.33 -7.39
CA GLU A 618 -25.68 21.15 -6.84
C GLU A 618 -26.07 20.69 -5.42
N GLU A 619 -26.24 19.38 -5.24
CA GLU A 619 -26.72 18.78 -3.99
C GLU A 619 -25.64 18.80 -2.90
N VAL A 620 -24.38 18.56 -3.26
CA VAL A 620 -23.25 18.72 -2.34
C VAL A 620 -23.08 20.17 -1.90
N GLN A 621 -23.32 21.16 -2.76
CA GLN A 621 -23.30 22.57 -2.36
C GLN A 621 -24.46 22.93 -1.41
N ASP A 622 -25.65 22.37 -1.58
CA ASP A 622 -26.79 22.55 -0.67
C ASP A 622 -26.53 21.92 0.71
N LEU A 623 -25.91 20.73 0.74
CA LEU A 623 -25.52 20.06 2.00
C LEU A 623 -24.44 20.84 2.77
N ASN A 624 -23.38 21.32 2.11
CA ASN A 624 -22.36 22.15 2.78
C ASN A 624 -22.96 23.46 3.31
N LYS A 625 -23.91 24.10 2.61
CA LYS A 625 -24.65 25.28 3.11
C LYS A 625 -25.51 24.99 4.36
N LYS A 626 -25.87 23.72 4.59
CA LYS A 626 -26.64 23.25 5.75
C LYS A 626 -25.77 22.72 6.90
N GLY A 627 -24.45 22.94 6.84
CA GLY A 627 -23.51 22.50 7.88
C GLY A 627 -23.21 21.01 7.87
N VAL A 628 -23.38 20.34 6.72
CA VAL A 628 -22.94 18.96 6.50
C VAL A 628 -21.60 18.98 5.77
N ASP A 629 -20.56 18.46 6.40
CA ASP A 629 -19.25 18.32 5.79
C ASP A 629 -19.24 17.12 4.83
N VAL A 630 -19.15 17.41 3.52
CA VAL A 630 -19.12 16.37 2.49
C VAL A 630 -17.68 16.01 2.14
N PHE A 631 -17.40 14.70 2.16
CA PHE A 631 -16.16 14.05 1.76
C PHE A 631 -16.41 13.21 0.52
N VAL A 632 -15.42 13.14 -0.35
CA VAL A 632 -15.50 12.36 -1.58
C VAL A 632 -14.30 11.43 -1.69
N LEU A 633 -14.60 10.16 -1.86
CA LEU A 633 -13.67 9.06 -1.99
C LEU A 633 -13.73 8.57 -3.44
N LEU A 634 -12.73 8.95 -4.23
CA LEU A 634 -12.64 8.65 -5.67
C LEU A 634 -11.80 7.40 -5.90
N ASP A 635 -12.46 6.33 -6.33
CA ASP A 635 -11.85 5.09 -6.81
C ASP A 635 -10.89 5.34 -7.99
N LYS A 636 -9.84 4.52 -8.11
CA LYS A 636 -8.78 4.60 -9.14
C LYS A 636 -9.27 4.61 -10.60
N THR A 637 -10.52 4.26 -10.87
CA THR A 637 -11.15 4.36 -12.19
C THR A 637 -11.65 5.77 -12.53
N VAL A 638 -11.81 6.67 -11.56
CA VAL A 638 -12.28 8.05 -11.79
C VAL A 638 -11.19 8.86 -12.51
N PRO A 639 -11.46 9.45 -13.69
CA PRO A 639 -10.46 10.25 -14.43
C PRO A 639 -10.02 11.48 -13.65
N SER A 640 -8.73 11.82 -13.74
CA SER A 640 -8.10 12.92 -12.99
C SER A 640 -8.81 14.27 -13.18
N SER A 641 -9.41 14.54 -14.34
CA SER A 641 -10.20 15.76 -14.56
C SER A 641 -11.41 15.90 -13.62
N TYR A 642 -12.02 14.79 -13.21
CA TYR A 642 -13.08 14.79 -12.19
C TYR A 642 -12.51 14.84 -10.78
N VAL A 643 -11.32 14.27 -10.54
CA VAL A 643 -10.57 14.45 -9.28
C VAL A 643 -10.26 15.93 -9.04
N ASP A 644 -9.72 16.63 -10.05
CA ASP A 644 -9.43 18.06 -10.00
C ASP A 644 -10.71 18.88 -9.78
N SER A 645 -11.81 18.51 -10.43
CA SER A 645 -13.11 19.20 -10.30
C SER A 645 -13.70 19.04 -8.89
N TRP A 646 -13.61 17.85 -8.28
CA TRP A 646 -13.98 17.64 -6.88
C TRP A 646 -13.05 18.40 -5.92
N GLN A 647 -11.73 18.39 -6.17
CA GLN A 647 -10.75 19.13 -5.36
C GLN A 647 -10.95 20.65 -5.44
N ALA A 648 -11.44 21.16 -6.58
CA ALA A 648 -11.80 22.56 -6.73
C ALA A 648 -13.10 22.94 -5.98
N LEU A 649 -14.07 22.01 -5.88
CA LEU A 649 -15.32 22.23 -5.16
C LEU A 649 -15.17 22.15 -3.64
N LEU A 650 -14.49 21.14 -3.13
CA LEU A 650 -14.45 20.80 -1.69
C LEU A 650 -13.09 21.08 -1.03
N GLY A 651 -12.06 21.40 -1.83
CA GLY A 651 -10.68 21.51 -1.36
C GLY A 651 -10.00 20.15 -1.19
N LYS A 652 -8.66 20.14 -1.31
CA LYS A 652 -7.86 18.91 -1.24
C LYS A 652 -7.98 18.15 0.10
N ARG A 653 -8.31 18.85 1.20
CA ARG A 653 -8.55 18.24 2.53
C ARG A 653 -9.92 17.54 2.66
N ARG A 654 -10.73 17.42 1.59
CA ARG A 654 -12.03 16.71 1.59
C ARG A 654 -12.18 15.65 0.48
N VAL A 655 -11.16 15.49 -0.36
CA VAL A 655 -11.21 14.61 -1.54
C VAL A 655 -10.01 13.67 -1.53
N LEU A 656 -10.24 12.42 -1.13
CA LEU A 656 -9.28 11.34 -1.32
C LEU A 656 -9.51 10.73 -2.71
N SER A 657 -8.44 10.38 -3.42
CA SER A 657 -8.52 9.96 -4.82
C SER A 657 -7.49 8.90 -5.16
N HIS A 658 -7.71 8.22 -6.29
CA HIS A 658 -6.91 7.07 -6.73
C HIS A 658 -6.98 5.90 -5.72
N ILE A 659 -8.09 5.81 -4.99
CA ILE A 659 -8.34 4.77 -3.99
C ILE A 659 -8.47 3.43 -4.71
N ASP A 660 -7.69 2.45 -4.26
CA ASP A 660 -7.86 1.08 -4.71
C ASP A 660 -8.88 0.37 -3.79
N PRO A 661 -10.05 -0.08 -4.29
CA PRO A 661 -11.00 -0.84 -3.48
C PRO A 661 -10.49 -2.24 -3.06
N GLU A 662 -9.31 -2.65 -3.52
CA GLU A 662 -8.62 -3.86 -3.06
C GLU A 662 -7.56 -3.62 -1.96
N GLN A 663 -7.29 -2.36 -1.58
CA GLN A 663 -6.36 -1.99 -0.51
C GLN A 663 -7.09 -1.47 0.75
N ASP A 664 -6.42 -1.53 1.92
CA ASP A 664 -6.94 -0.93 3.16
C ASP A 664 -6.75 0.59 3.13
N TYR A 665 -7.78 1.30 2.67
CA TYR A 665 -7.80 2.77 2.63
C TYR A 665 -8.37 3.40 3.91
N SER A 666 -8.69 2.59 4.94
CA SER A 666 -9.14 3.09 6.25
C SER A 666 -8.11 4.01 6.92
N GLY A 667 -6.81 3.85 6.61
CA GLY A 667 -5.72 4.77 7.00
C GLY A 667 -6.00 6.21 6.61
N TYR A 668 -6.14 6.44 5.31
CA TYR A 668 -6.38 7.77 4.76
C TYR A 668 -7.75 8.33 5.13
N ILE A 669 -8.77 7.49 5.33
CA ILE A 669 -10.07 7.95 5.85
C ILE A 669 -9.94 8.41 7.31
N MET A 670 -9.22 7.69 8.16
CA MET A 670 -8.94 8.16 9.54
C MET A 670 -8.19 9.50 9.53
N GLU A 671 -7.16 9.64 8.68
CA GLU A 671 -6.42 10.90 8.51
C GLU A 671 -7.36 12.06 8.08
N LEU A 672 -8.19 11.83 7.07
CA LEU A 672 -9.14 12.80 6.51
C LEU A 672 -10.21 13.25 7.52
N LEU A 673 -10.73 12.33 8.32
CA LEU A 673 -11.79 12.58 9.30
C LEU A 673 -11.26 13.17 10.61
N CYS A 674 -10.03 12.84 11.00
CA CYS A 674 -9.35 13.46 12.15
C CYS A 674 -8.87 14.90 11.87
N ALA A 675 -8.91 15.35 10.61
CA ALA A 675 -8.50 16.70 10.20
C ALA A 675 -9.58 17.78 10.47
N LEU A 676 -10.70 17.39 11.09
CA LEU A 676 -11.95 18.16 11.21
C LEU A 676 -12.15 18.65 12.64
#